data_AF-A0AAX6QYS2-F1
#
_entry.id   AF-A0AAX6QYS2-F1
#
_cell.length_a   1.000
_cell.length_b   1.000
_cell.length_c   1.000
_cell.angle_alpha   90.00
_cell.angle_beta   90.00
_cell.angle_gamma   90.00
#
_symmetry.space_group_name_H-M   'P 1'
#
loop_
_entity.id
_entity.type
_entity.pdbx_description
1 polymer ?
#
loop_
_entity_poly.entity_id
_entity_poly.type
_entity_poly.pdbx_seq_one_letter_code
_entity_poly.pdbx_strand_id
1 'polypeptide(L)'
;MRPPQPRTSLLTLLAALLAAPDAARAEVPHLVRVDAARALRPLRPFWRSTGFCPPLPHNQADQFVLSWDQQLNLAYVGAVPHGGIEQVRTHWLLDLVTARGAAGQGLRYNFTQLDTYLDLLKQNQLLPGFELMGSPSGHFTDFEDKQQVFEWKDLVSVLARRYIGRYGLAQVSRWNFETWNEPDHHDFDNVSMTEQGGRCLLGSCRAARVGWGEMQCPEDTPDPPFHPGFLNYYDACSEGLRVASPELRLGGPADSFREPPKSPLSWGLLRHCAHGTNFFTGEQGVRLDFISLHRKGSGSSIAILEQEAVVLGQIQQLFPEFKDTPIYNDEADPLVGWLLPQPWRADVTYAALVVKVIAQHQNLLVANASTAQYKLLSNDNAFLSYHPHPFSQRTLTARFQVNNTRPPHVQLLRKPVLTAMGLLALLDGEQLWAEVSRAGAVLDSNHTVGVLASAHRPEGPDDAWRATVLVYASDDTRAHPDRRVPVTVRLLGVPAGPGLVYTTRYLDNRLCSPQREWRRAGRPAFPSAEQFRRMRAAEDPVAAAPRPFPVGGRLTLRPELALPSLLLVHVCARPSGPPGQVTRLRVLPLTRGQLALVWSDERVGTKCVPVDIRDPFLPRWPGVQPGQQEAVNVQPLHIQPRCTHSHRPGFSPLCAGPPTYLAGGPRASGRGWVQGHELKATGTLVLQTQLLSLAPTVFEPWTTGPGQAPSPTLCRTWRSLLPEGRQLQADWQGA
;
A
#
# COMPACT_ATOMS: atom_id res chain seq x y z
N MET A 1 -39.64 42.08 -75.87
CA MET A 1 -40.52 41.21 -75.06
C MET A 1 -39.69 40.03 -74.53
N ARG A 2 -39.91 39.56 -73.30
CA ARG A 2 -39.06 38.54 -72.64
C ARG A 2 -39.49 37.10 -72.97
N PRO A 3 -38.57 36.13 -73.03
CA PRO A 3 -38.87 34.69 -73.00
C PRO A 3 -39.21 34.21 -71.56
N PRO A 4 -39.81 33.01 -71.39
CA PRO A 4 -40.35 32.55 -70.11
C PRO A 4 -39.29 31.97 -69.13
N GLN A 5 -39.63 31.97 -67.84
CA GLN A 5 -38.82 31.40 -66.75
C GLN A 5 -39.02 29.87 -66.62
N PRO A 6 -37.95 29.10 -66.31
CA PRO A 6 -38.09 27.77 -65.72
C PRO A 6 -38.25 27.83 -64.19
N ARG A 7 -38.86 26.78 -63.62
CA ARG A 7 -39.42 26.76 -62.25
C ARG A 7 -38.37 26.49 -61.16
N THR A 8 -38.32 27.38 -60.16
CA THR A 8 -37.61 27.17 -58.89
C THR A 8 -38.44 26.32 -57.91
N SER A 9 -38.49 25.00 -58.12
CA SER A 9 -39.26 24.10 -57.22
C SER A 9 -38.74 22.66 -57.13
N LEU A 10 -37.43 22.45 -56.91
CA LEU A 10 -36.92 21.10 -56.58
C LEU A 10 -35.64 21.03 -55.73
N LEU A 11 -35.06 22.16 -55.31
CA LEU A 11 -33.79 22.21 -54.54
C LEU A 11 -33.97 22.47 -53.03
N THR A 12 -35.17 22.84 -52.58
CA THR A 12 -35.48 23.06 -51.14
C THR A 12 -35.98 21.81 -50.42
N LEU A 13 -36.40 20.75 -51.12
CA LEU A 13 -36.88 19.51 -50.48
C LEU A 13 -35.77 18.50 -50.15
N LEU A 14 -34.62 18.55 -50.82
CA LEU A 14 -33.48 17.68 -50.54
C LEU A 14 -32.59 18.18 -49.38
N ALA A 15 -32.64 19.47 -49.04
CA ALA A 15 -31.92 20.03 -47.91
C ALA A 15 -32.59 19.72 -46.54
N ALA A 16 -33.87 19.32 -46.54
CA ALA A 16 -34.63 19.04 -45.32
C ALA A 16 -34.54 17.58 -44.82
N LEU A 17 -33.86 16.69 -45.57
CA LEU A 17 -33.71 15.26 -45.26
C LEU A 17 -32.32 14.87 -44.71
N LEU A 18 -31.40 15.83 -44.57
CA LEU A 18 -30.08 15.63 -43.97
C LEU A 18 -29.91 16.34 -42.61
N ALA A 19 -30.97 16.95 -42.08
CA ALA A 19 -31.03 17.51 -40.74
C ALA A 19 -31.92 16.66 -39.82
N ALA A 20 -31.71 15.34 -39.83
CA ALA A 20 -32.04 14.57 -38.65
C ALA A 20 -31.16 15.09 -37.51
N PRO A 21 -31.69 15.40 -36.31
CA PRO A 21 -30.82 15.58 -35.16
C PRO A 21 -30.02 14.29 -34.99
N ASP A 22 -28.75 14.40 -34.57
CA ASP A 22 -28.01 13.27 -34.03
C ASP A 22 -28.75 12.79 -32.79
N ALA A 23 -29.70 11.88 -33.00
CA ALA A 23 -30.29 11.06 -31.96
C ALA A 23 -29.15 10.19 -31.46
N ALA A 24 -28.42 10.72 -30.47
CA ALA A 24 -27.27 10.10 -29.86
C ALA A 24 -27.59 8.63 -29.63
N ARG A 25 -26.96 7.76 -30.42
CA ARG A 25 -27.26 6.31 -30.44
C ARG A 25 -27.13 5.81 -29.02
N ALA A 26 -28.27 5.58 -28.37
CA ALA A 26 -28.32 5.29 -26.94
C ALA A 26 -27.40 4.09 -26.67
N GLU A 27 -26.28 4.34 -25.98
CA GLU A 27 -25.22 3.35 -25.90
C GLU A 27 -25.79 2.12 -25.17
N VAL A 28 -25.85 0.97 -25.85
CA VAL A 28 -26.50 -0.23 -25.29
C VAL A 28 -25.86 -0.54 -23.94
N PRO A 29 -26.64 -0.55 -22.84
CA PRO A 29 -26.08 -0.56 -21.50
C PRO A 29 -25.39 -1.89 -21.19
N HIS A 30 -24.34 -1.81 -20.38
CA HIS A 30 -23.72 -3.00 -19.81
C HIS A 30 -24.63 -3.53 -18.71
N LEU A 31 -24.97 -4.81 -18.75
CA LEU A 31 -25.74 -5.50 -17.73
C LEU A 31 -24.77 -6.29 -16.86
N VAL A 32 -24.63 -5.88 -15.60
CA VAL A 32 -23.86 -6.60 -14.57
C VAL A 32 -24.85 -7.38 -13.72
N ARG A 33 -24.84 -8.70 -13.82
CA ARG A 33 -25.61 -9.60 -12.95
C ARG A 33 -24.71 -10.17 -11.87
N VAL A 34 -25.22 -10.26 -10.65
CA VAL A 34 -24.57 -10.96 -9.52
C VAL A 34 -25.63 -11.78 -8.80
N ASP A 35 -25.31 -13.03 -8.48
CA ASP A 35 -26.17 -13.92 -7.71
C ASP A 35 -25.56 -14.22 -6.35
N ALA A 36 -26.10 -13.59 -5.31
CA ALA A 36 -25.66 -13.72 -3.92
C ALA A 36 -25.97 -15.08 -3.30
N ALA A 37 -26.82 -15.91 -3.91
CA ALA A 37 -27.06 -17.28 -3.49
C ALA A 37 -26.00 -18.26 -4.06
N ARG A 38 -25.16 -17.83 -4.99
CA ARG A 38 -24.19 -18.68 -5.72
C ARG A 38 -22.75 -18.29 -5.38
N ALA A 39 -22.32 -18.62 -4.17
CA ALA A 39 -20.89 -18.68 -3.83
C ALA A 39 -20.21 -19.79 -4.65
N LEU A 40 -19.18 -19.45 -5.42
CA LEU A 40 -18.51 -20.36 -6.36
C LEU A 40 -17.26 -21.01 -5.77
N ARG A 41 -16.44 -20.22 -5.06
CA ARG A 41 -15.09 -20.58 -4.62
C ARG A 41 -14.58 -19.59 -3.57
N PRO A 42 -13.52 -19.90 -2.79
CA PRO A 42 -12.84 -18.92 -1.97
C PRO A 42 -12.26 -17.77 -2.82
N LEU A 43 -12.43 -16.53 -2.36
CA LEU A 43 -11.76 -15.34 -2.88
C LEU A 43 -10.60 -14.99 -1.94
N ARG A 44 -9.35 -15.20 -2.39
CA ARG A 44 -8.16 -14.82 -1.61
C ARG A 44 -7.69 -13.42 -2.02
N PRO A 45 -7.37 -12.52 -1.08
CA PRO A 45 -6.90 -11.19 -1.41
C PRO A 45 -5.40 -11.18 -1.75
N PHE A 46 -5.03 -11.82 -2.86
CA PHE A 46 -3.64 -11.99 -3.31
C PHE A 46 -2.92 -10.68 -3.65
N TRP A 47 -3.64 -9.58 -3.75
CA TRP A 47 -3.14 -8.25 -4.16
C TRP A 47 -2.64 -7.36 -2.99
N ARG A 48 -2.54 -7.87 -1.77
CA ARG A 48 -2.24 -7.11 -0.54
C ARG A 48 -0.74 -6.78 -0.37
N SER A 49 -0.05 -6.46 -1.45
CA SER A 49 1.37 -6.13 -1.46
C SER A 49 1.65 -4.83 -2.22
N THR A 50 2.63 -4.10 -1.72
CA THR A 50 3.29 -2.99 -2.40
C THR A 50 4.81 -3.12 -2.24
N GLY A 51 5.58 -2.25 -2.89
CA GLY A 51 7.04 -2.23 -2.79
C GLY A 51 7.63 -0.86 -3.06
N PHE A 52 8.92 -0.70 -2.75
CA PHE A 52 9.74 0.41 -3.21
C PHE A 52 11.25 0.09 -3.08
N CYS A 53 12.05 0.83 -3.85
CA CYS A 53 13.50 0.91 -3.73
C CYS A 53 13.92 2.25 -3.09
N PRO A 54 14.82 2.28 -2.08
CA PRO A 54 15.46 3.52 -1.63
C PRO A 54 16.36 4.11 -2.73
N PRO A 55 16.57 5.44 -2.78
CA PRO A 55 17.44 6.07 -3.76
C PRO A 55 18.93 5.84 -3.45
N LEU A 56 19.77 5.99 -4.47
CA LEU A 56 21.22 6.06 -4.32
C LEU A 56 21.68 7.22 -3.39
N PRO A 57 22.80 7.05 -2.67
CA PRO A 57 23.60 5.82 -2.58
C PRO A 57 22.97 4.84 -1.57
N HIS A 58 22.95 3.54 -1.90
CA HIS A 58 22.25 2.52 -1.09
C HIS A 58 22.84 2.36 0.32
N ASN A 59 24.14 2.63 0.49
CA ASN A 59 24.80 2.71 1.81
C ASN A 59 24.32 3.87 2.72
N GLN A 60 23.39 4.71 2.24
CA GLN A 60 22.67 5.74 3.00
C GLN A 60 21.14 5.54 2.91
N ALA A 61 20.68 4.33 2.56
CA ALA A 61 19.26 3.99 2.50
C ALA A 61 18.54 4.28 3.83
N ASP A 62 19.24 4.20 4.97
CA ASP A 62 18.71 4.53 6.30
C ASP A 62 18.15 5.96 6.38
N GLN A 63 18.84 6.94 5.78
CA GLN A 63 18.40 8.33 5.74
C GLN A 63 17.07 8.50 5.00
N PHE A 64 16.78 7.62 4.03
CA PHE A 64 15.52 7.59 3.31
C PHE A 64 14.45 6.77 4.04
N VAL A 65 14.73 5.52 4.41
CA VAL A 65 13.71 4.60 4.96
C VAL A 65 13.30 4.93 6.39
N LEU A 66 14.17 5.60 7.16
CA LEU A 66 13.88 6.08 8.51
C LEU A 66 13.40 7.54 8.53
N SER A 67 13.37 8.22 7.38
CA SER A 67 12.94 9.62 7.25
C SER A 67 11.51 9.85 7.76
N TRP A 68 11.20 11.09 8.13
CA TRP A 68 9.84 11.49 8.47
C TRP A 68 8.87 11.28 7.30
N ASP A 69 9.31 11.52 6.07
CA ASP A 69 8.56 11.25 4.84
C ASP A 69 8.11 9.79 4.79
N GLN A 70 9.00 8.84 5.06
CA GLN A 70 8.70 7.40 4.99
C GLN A 70 7.90 6.91 6.21
N GLN A 71 8.11 7.50 7.40
CA GLN A 71 7.24 7.27 8.56
C GLN A 71 5.79 7.68 8.30
N LEU A 72 5.57 8.82 7.63
CA LEU A 72 4.25 9.22 7.15
C LEU A 72 3.73 8.27 6.07
N ASN A 73 4.56 7.94 5.07
CA ASN A 73 4.15 7.11 3.94
C ASN A 73 3.69 5.71 4.39
N LEU A 74 4.45 5.03 5.26
CA LEU A 74 4.07 3.74 5.83
C LEU A 74 2.84 3.84 6.75
N ALA A 75 2.60 4.99 7.38
CA ALA A 75 1.35 5.24 8.08
C ALA A 75 0.13 5.36 7.14
N TYR A 76 0.29 5.85 5.90
CA TYR A 76 -0.76 5.80 4.88
C TYR A 76 -0.97 4.37 4.35
N VAL A 77 0.11 3.61 4.13
CA VAL A 77 0.06 2.23 3.64
C VAL A 77 -0.65 1.32 4.65
N GLY A 78 -0.27 1.38 5.94
CA GLY A 78 -0.91 0.63 7.02
C GLY A 78 -2.31 1.14 7.43
N ALA A 79 -2.73 2.31 6.94
CA ALA A 79 -4.06 2.87 7.19
C ALA A 79 -5.14 2.41 6.18
N VAL A 80 -4.78 1.56 5.22
CA VAL A 80 -5.76 0.88 4.35
C VAL A 80 -6.55 -0.13 5.20
N PRO A 81 -7.89 -0.05 5.24
CA PRO A 81 -8.71 -0.77 6.21
C PRO A 81 -8.63 -2.28 5.99
N HIS A 82 -8.90 -3.04 7.05
CA HIS A 82 -9.03 -4.50 7.03
C HIS A 82 -7.79 -5.24 6.46
N GLY A 83 -6.60 -4.66 6.62
CA GLY A 83 -5.36 -5.17 6.04
C GLY A 83 -5.35 -5.12 4.51
N GLY A 84 -5.91 -4.08 3.88
CA GLY A 84 -5.95 -3.98 2.41
C GLY A 84 -4.59 -3.89 1.73
N ILE A 85 -3.53 -3.59 2.50
CA ILE A 85 -2.12 -3.86 2.18
C ILE A 85 -1.52 -4.51 3.44
N GLU A 86 -0.79 -5.62 3.27
CA GLU A 86 -0.12 -6.36 4.35
C GLU A 86 1.41 -6.38 4.18
N GLN A 87 1.90 -6.46 2.94
CA GLN A 87 3.33 -6.55 2.64
C GLN A 87 3.88 -5.25 2.03
N VAL A 88 5.11 -4.89 2.42
CA VAL A 88 5.97 -3.93 1.73
C VAL A 88 7.28 -4.63 1.36
N ARG A 89 7.45 -4.94 0.06
CA ARG A 89 8.72 -5.39 -0.53
C ARG A 89 9.71 -4.22 -0.51
N THR A 90 10.97 -4.43 -0.16
CA THR A 90 11.93 -3.34 0.09
C THR A 90 13.33 -3.78 -0.28
N HIS A 91 13.88 -3.15 -1.31
CA HIS A 91 15.24 -3.42 -1.76
C HIS A 91 16.26 -2.89 -0.74
N TRP A 92 17.50 -3.40 -0.83
CA TRP A 92 18.66 -2.91 -0.07
C TRP A 92 18.51 -2.95 1.47
N LEU A 93 17.68 -3.86 2.00
CA LEU A 93 17.48 -4.03 3.45
C LEU A 93 18.79 -4.33 4.20
N LEU A 94 19.75 -5.01 3.58
CA LEU A 94 21.00 -5.39 4.23
C LEU A 94 22.04 -4.25 4.27
N ASP A 95 21.83 -3.16 3.53
CA ASP A 95 22.62 -1.92 3.71
C ASP A 95 22.20 -1.12 4.96
N LEU A 96 21.08 -1.48 5.59
CA LEU A 96 20.70 -1.04 6.94
C LEU A 96 21.42 -1.83 8.05
N VAL A 97 22.36 -2.71 7.67
CA VAL A 97 23.25 -3.45 8.57
C VAL A 97 24.68 -2.98 8.33
N THR A 98 25.38 -2.61 9.41
CA THR A 98 26.81 -2.30 9.30
C THR A 98 27.66 -3.45 9.81
N ALA A 99 28.70 -3.81 9.06
CA ALA A 99 29.63 -4.88 9.40
C ALA A 99 30.96 -4.30 9.90
N ARG A 100 31.57 -4.96 10.90
CA ARG A 100 32.93 -4.67 11.35
C ARG A 100 33.67 -5.98 11.61
N GLY A 101 34.74 -6.21 10.84
CA GLY A 101 35.72 -7.25 11.11
C GLY A 101 36.92 -6.69 11.87
N ALA A 102 37.49 -7.49 12.76
CA ALA A 102 38.85 -7.30 13.26
C ALA A 102 39.60 -8.63 13.10
N ALA A 103 40.89 -8.57 12.73
CA ALA A 103 41.69 -9.76 12.46
C ALA A 103 41.63 -10.74 13.66
N GLY A 104 41.14 -11.97 13.40
CA GLY A 104 40.99 -13.01 14.41
C GLY A 104 39.79 -12.90 15.36
N GLN A 105 38.87 -11.94 15.20
CA GLN A 105 37.68 -11.79 16.08
C GLN A 105 36.32 -12.02 15.39
N GLY A 106 36.32 -12.43 14.11
CA GLY A 106 35.11 -12.64 13.32
C GLY A 106 34.39 -11.35 12.95
N LEU A 107 33.33 -11.50 12.14
CA LEU A 107 32.45 -10.39 11.77
C LEU A 107 31.46 -10.07 12.88
N ARG A 108 31.29 -8.77 13.15
CA ARG A 108 30.24 -8.25 14.03
C ARG A 108 29.31 -7.35 13.24
N TYR A 109 28.02 -7.65 13.30
CA TYR A 109 26.97 -6.89 12.63
C TYR A 109 26.24 -5.98 13.62
N ASN A 110 25.93 -4.77 13.20
CA ASN A 110 25.07 -3.83 13.90
C ASN A 110 23.79 -3.62 13.09
N PHE A 111 22.67 -4.09 13.66
CA PHE A 111 21.35 -4.11 13.05
C PHE A 111 20.47 -2.90 13.40
N THR A 112 21.00 -1.86 14.05
CA THR A 112 20.19 -0.78 14.66
C THR A 112 19.25 -0.07 13.65
N GLN A 113 19.71 0.22 12.43
CA GLN A 113 18.87 0.85 11.40
C GLN A 113 17.80 -0.12 10.89
N LEU A 114 18.18 -1.37 10.60
CA LEU A 114 17.24 -2.42 10.17
C LEU A 114 16.17 -2.73 11.23
N ASP A 115 16.55 -2.82 12.52
CA ASP A 115 15.61 -2.97 13.64
C ASP A 115 14.58 -1.85 13.63
N THR A 116 15.03 -0.60 13.46
CA THR A 116 14.18 0.59 13.47
C THR A 116 13.20 0.58 12.29
N TYR A 117 13.65 0.14 11.11
CA TYR A 117 12.78 0.01 9.93
C TYR A 117 11.74 -1.09 10.09
N LEU A 118 12.13 -2.26 10.59
CA LEU A 118 11.21 -3.39 10.79
C LEU A 118 10.20 -3.12 11.93
N ASP A 119 10.63 -2.40 12.97
CA ASP A 119 9.72 -1.87 14.00
C ASP A 119 8.70 -0.87 13.42
N LEU A 120 9.12 -0.02 12.47
CA LEU A 120 8.23 0.92 11.80
C LEU A 120 7.19 0.21 10.92
N LEU A 121 7.55 -0.86 10.21
CA LEU A 121 6.59 -1.73 9.53
C LEU A 121 5.62 -2.36 10.54
N LYS A 122 6.15 -2.99 11.62
CA LYS A 122 5.34 -3.66 12.66
C LYS A 122 4.40 -2.69 13.39
N GLN A 123 4.82 -1.44 13.61
CA GLN A 123 4.01 -0.38 14.22
C GLN A 123 2.77 -0.05 13.36
N ASN A 124 2.93 -0.07 12.03
CA ASN A 124 1.84 0.14 11.07
C ASN A 124 1.16 -1.18 10.62
N GLN A 125 1.40 -2.28 11.34
CA GLN A 125 0.82 -3.62 11.09
C GLN A 125 1.21 -4.26 9.74
N LEU A 126 2.31 -3.81 9.15
CA LEU A 126 2.85 -4.32 7.89
C LEU A 126 3.91 -5.42 8.12
N LEU A 127 4.16 -6.20 7.07
CA LEU A 127 5.21 -7.22 6.96
C LEU A 127 6.24 -6.80 5.90
N PRO A 128 7.53 -7.13 6.06
CA PRO A 128 8.49 -7.01 4.98
C PRO A 128 8.27 -8.11 3.93
N GLY A 129 8.33 -7.75 2.65
CA GLY A 129 8.90 -8.61 1.64
C GLY A 129 10.41 -8.48 1.81
N PHE A 130 11.05 -9.50 2.36
CA PHE A 130 12.40 -9.43 2.91
C PHE A 130 13.40 -9.91 1.87
N GLU A 131 13.76 -9.03 0.95
CA GLU A 131 14.84 -9.25 -0.01
C GLU A 131 16.17 -9.32 0.75
N LEU A 132 16.91 -10.41 0.57
CA LEU A 132 18.24 -10.62 1.13
C LEU A 132 19.28 -9.88 0.25
N MET A 133 19.12 -8.56 0.18
CA MET A 133 19.73 -7.66 -0.81
C MET A 133 20.54 -6.55 -0.12
N GLY A 134 21.75 -6.29 -0.63
CA GLY A 134 22.70 -5.30 -0.12
C GLY A 134 24.01 -5.91 0.39
N SER A 135 25.00 -5.05 0.68
CA SER A 135 26.32 -5.45 1.16
C SER A 135 26.67 -4.68 2.43
N PRO A 136 26.44 -5.28 3.63
CA PRO A 136 26.73 -4.65 4.91
C PRO A 136 28.12 -3.98 4.98
N SER A 137 28.13 -2.64 4.98
CA SER A 137 29.36 -1.81 4.93
C SER A 137 30.32 -2.10 3.77
N GLY A 138 29.84 -2.67 2.66
CA GLY A 138 30.65 -3.07 1.51
C GLY A 138 31.52 -4.29 1.75
N HIS A 139 31.25 -5.10 2.78
CA HIS A 139 32.06 -6.27 3.13
C HIS A 139 31.93 -7.42 2.12
N PHE A 140 30.72 -7.65 1.60
CA PHE A 140 30.48 -8.69 0.60
C PHE A 140 30.69 -8.11 -0.79
N THR A 141 31.60 -8.71 -1.55
CA THR A 141 32.07 -8.23 -2.85
C THR A 141 32.11 -9.33 -3.91
N ASP A 142 32.12 -10.61 -3.52
CA ASP A 142 32.22 -11.73 -4.46
C ASP A 142 31.63 -13.01 -3.87
N PHE A 143 30.59 -13.56 -4.51
CA PHE A 143 29.96 -14.81 -4.11
C PHE A 143 30.60 -16.07 -4.74
N GLU A 144 31.71 -15.95 -5.47
CA GLU A 144 32.63 -17.08 -5.70
C GLU A 144 33.65 -17.26 -4.57
N ASP A 145 33.90 -16.21 -3.76
CA ASP A 145 34.73 -16.35 -2.57
C ASP A 145 34.01 -17.19 -1.51
N LYS A 146 34.49 -18.42 -1.32
CA LYS A 146 33.95 -19.36 -0.34
C LYS A 146 33.87 -18.78 1.05
N GLN A 147 34.83 -17.93 1.47
CA GLN A 147 34.78 -17.30 2.79
C GLN A 147 33.53 -16.41 2.91
N GLN A 148 33.28 -15.57 1.90
CA GLN A 148 32.11 -14.70 1.87
C GLN A 148 30.80 -15.48 1.79
N VAL A 149 30.75 -16.60 1.06
CA VAL A 149 29.59 -17.50 1.01
C VAL A 149 29.27 -18.10 2.39
N PHE A 150 30.27 -18.53 3.15
CA PHE A 150 30.07 -19.00 4.54
C PHE A 150 29.66 -17.85 5.48
N GLU A 151 30.31 -16.69 5.39
CA GLU A 151 29.98 -15.50 6.19
C GLU A 151 28.55 -14.99 5.91
N TRP A 152 28.07 -15.10 4.66
CA TRP A 152 26.71 -14.74 4.28
C TRP A 152 25.67 -15.67 4.89
N LYS A 153 25.90 -16.98 4.83
CA LYS A 153 25.03 -17.98 5.49
C LYS A 153 24.88 -17.68 6.99
N ASP A 154 25.98 -17.29 7.62
CA ASP A 154 25.99 -16.97 9.05
C ASP A 154 25.35 -15.61 9.36
N LEU A 155 25.52 -14.59 8.50
CA LEU A 155 24.74 -13.34 8.55
C LEU A 155 23.23 -13.62 8.50
N VAL A 156 22.77 -14.39 7.51
CA VAL A 156 21.34 -14.74 7.33
C VAL A 156 20.84 -15.53 8.55
N SER A 157 21.64 -16.45 9.09
CA SER A 157 21.33 -17.20 10.32
C SER A 157 21.16 -16.28 11.53
N VAL A 158 22.07 -15.33 11.73
CA VAL A 158 22.05 -14.36 12.85
C VAL A 158 20.87 -13.41 12.70
N LEU A 159 20.62 -12.90 11.50
CA LEU A 159 19.50 -12.01 11.16
C LEU A 159 18.15 -12.68 11.45
N ALA A 160 17.95 -13.91 10.96
CA ALA A 160 16.72 -14.65 11.15
C ALA A 160 16.47 -14.97 12.63
N ARG A 161 17.49 -15.45 13.36
CA ARG A 161 17.40 -15.68 14.82
C ARG A 161 17.11 -14.40 15.60
N ARG A 162 17.72 -13.26 15.21
CA ARG A 162 17.45 -11.96 15.82
C ARG A 162 15.98 -11.59 15.72
N TYR A 163 15.39 -11.68 14.52
CA TYR A 163 14.01 -11.27 14.32
C TYR A 163 12.98 -12.29 14.82
N ILE A 164 13.30 -13.59 14.83
CA ILE A 164 12.53 -14.59 15.59
C ILE A 164 12.52 -14.23 17.09
N GLY A 165 13.67 -13.85 17.66
CA GLY A 165 13.76 -13.39 19.06
C GLY A 165 13.02 -12.07 19.34
N ARG A 166 12.99 -11.15 18.36
CA ARG A 166 12.34 -9.83 18.50
C ARG A 166 10.82 -9.88 18.31
N TYR A 167 10.32 -10.68 17.38
CA TYR A 167 8.92 -10.65 16.94
C TYR A 167 8.16 -11.97 17.13
N GLY A 168 8.86 -13.06 17.47
CA GLY A 168 8.31 -14.42 17.59
C GLY A 168 8.26 -15.15 16.24
N LEU A 169 8.51 -16.46 16.25
CA LEU A 169 8.56 -17.29 15.04
C LEU A 169 7.29 -17.18 14.19
N ALA A 170 6.11 -17.21 14.81
CA ALA A 170 4.81 -17.08 14.14
C ALA A 170 4.58 -15.73 13.42
N GLN A 171 5.37 -14.69 13.72
CA GLN A 171 5.38 -13.44 12.96
C GLN A 171 6.34 -13.51 11.77
N VAL A 172 7.51 -14.15 11.95
CA VAL A 172 8.61 -14.16 10.97
C VAL A 172 8.42 -15.25 9.89
N SER A 173 7.77 -16.38 10.19
CA SER A 173 7.38 -17.38 9.19
C SER A 173 6.35 -16.85 8.17
N ARG A 174 5.64 -15.76 8.52
CA ARG A 174 4.77 -15.00 7.61
C ARG A 174 5.52 -14.07 6.66
N TRP A 175 6.80 -13.78 6.88
CA TRP A 175 7.58 -12.98 5.95
C TRP A 175 7.83 -13.82 4.68
N ASN A 176 7.90 -13.17 3.52
CA ASN A 176 8.46 -13.77 2.33
C ASN A 176 9.92 -13.33 2.30
N PHE A 177 10.87 -14.20 2.65
CA PHE A 177 12.28 -13.91 2.34
C PHE A 177 12.50 -14.18 0.85
N GLU A 178 13.35 -13.39 0.22
CA GLU A 178 13.49 -13.35 -1.22
C GLU A 178 14.95 -13.12 -1.62
N THR A 179 15.29 -13.51 -2.84
CA THR A 179 16.58 -13.22 -3.45
C THR A 179 16.82 -11.72 -3.65
N TRP A 180 18.03 -11.39 -4.10
CA TRP A 180 18.35 -10.09 -4.69
C TRP A 180 17.38 -9.77 -5.83
N ASN A 181 16.99 -8.49 -5.95
CA ASN A 181 16.06 -8.01 -6.97
C ASN A 181 16.63 -8.13 -8.39
N GLU A 182 15.81 -8.56 -9.36
CA GLU A 182 16.11 -8.56 -10.80
C GLU A 182 17.57 -8.94 -11.14
N PRO A 183 18.04 -10.15 -10.76
CA PRO A 183 19.43 -10.56 -10.94
C PRO A 183 19.90 -10.49 -12.41
N ASP A 184 19.03 -10.77 -13.38
CA ASP A 184 19.36 -10.68 -14.82
C ASP A 184 19.37 -9.23 -15.35
N HIS A 185 19.17 -8.23 -14.48
CA HIS A 185 19.32 -6.79 -14.78
C HIS A 185 20.58 -6.18 -14.14
N HIS A 186 21.36 -6.98 -13.41
CA HIS A 186 22.71 -6.68 -12.93
C HIS A 186 22.85 -5.52 -11.91
N ASP A 187 21.79 -5.16 -11.18
CA ASP A 187 21.81 -4.11 -10.16
C ASP A 187 22.42 -4.60 -8.82
N PHE A 188 23.72 -4.92 -8.86
CA PHE A 188 24.49 -5.49 -7.74
C PHE A 188 25.44 -4.48 -7.05
N ASP A 189 25.36 -3.19 -7.38
CA ASP A 189 26.33 -2.15 -6.98
C ASP A 189 27.80 -2.58 -7.24
N ASN A 190 28.55 -2.93 -6.20
CA ASN A 190 29.96 -3.34 -6.25
C ASN A 190 30.16 -4.85 -6.01
N VAL A 191 29.08 -5.63 -6.03
CA VAL A 191 29.10 -7.08 -5.74
C VAL A 191 29.22 -7.88 -7.03
N SER A 192 30.24 -8.75 -7.09
CA SER A 192 30.40 -9.77 -8.13
C SER A 192 29.42 -10.93 -7.89
N MET A 193 28.45 -11.07 -8.79
CA MET A 193 27.44 -12.12 -8.80
C MET A 193 27.53 -12.84 -10.16
N THR A 194 28.54 -13.70 -10.33
CA THR A 194 29.14 -13.98 -11.66
C THR A 194 28.22 -14.52 -12.76
N GLU A 195 28.34 -13.88 -13.93
CA GLU A 195 27.57 -14.20 -15.13
C GLU A 195 28.36 -14.90 -16.23
N GLN A 196 29.70 -14.87 -16.15
CA GLN A 196 30.51 -15.59 -17.14
C GLN A 196 30.45 -17.07 -16.85
N GLY A 197 29.69 -17.79 -17.69
CA GLY A 197 29.70 -19.24 -17.74
C GLY A 197 31.11 -19.76 -17.97
N GLY A 198 31.80 -20.10 -16.88
CA GLY A 198 32.93 -20.99 -16.93
C GLY A 198 32.44 -22.27 -17.61
N ARG A 199 33.08 -22.64 -18.73
CA ARG A 199 32.92 -24.01 -19.25
C ARG A 199 33.25 -24.94 -18.09
N CYS A 200 32.46 -26.00 -17.90
CA CYS A 200 32.82 -27.04 -16.96
C CYS A 200 34.14 -27.67 -17.42
N LEU A 201 35.27 -27.17 -16.92
CA LEU A 201 36.59 -27.69 -17.21
C LEU A 201 36.67 -29.08 -16.57
N LEU A 202 36.56 -30.10 -17.43
CA LEU A 202 36.72 -31.51 -17.14
C LEU A 202 37.88 -31.75 -16.16
N GLY A 203 37.54 -31.94 -14.87
CA GLY A 203 38.54 -32.01 -13.81
C GLY A 203 38.01 -32.46 -12.44
N SER A 204 36.77 -32.08 -12.07
CA SER A 204 36.21 -32.40 -10.74
C SER A 204 35.29 -33.62 -10.68
N CYS A 205 34.93 -34.25 -11.81
CA CYS A 205 34.26 -35.55 -11.83
C CYS A 205 35.25 -36.70 -11.51
N ARG A 206 35.75 -36.77 -10.28
CA ARG A 206 36.46 -37.96 -9.80
C ARG A 206 35.48 -39.08 -9.53
N ALA A 207 35.27 -39.90 -10.57
CA ALA A 207 34.50 -41.13 -10.49
C ALA A 207 34.98 -42.04 -9.34
N ALA A 208 34.06 -42.41 -8.47
CA ALA A 208 34.20 -43.64 -7.69
C ALA A 208 33.99 -44.83 -8.66
N ARG A 209 34.97 -45.73 -8.71
CA ARG A 209 34.98 -46.92 -9.60
C ARG A 209 33.79 -47.85 -9.34
N VAL A 210 33.23 -48.47 -10.38
CA VAL A 210 33.41 -49.91 -10.68
C VAL A 210 33.24 -50.16 -12.20
N GLY A 211 33.87 -51.20 -12.75
CA GLY A 211 34.10 -51.36 -14.19
C GLY A 211 32.96 -51.88 -15.08
N TRP A 212 33.39 -52.16 -16.33
CA TRP A 212 32.67 -52.68 -17.51
C TRP A 212 31.99 -51.65 -18.43
N GLY A 213 32.45 -51.60 -19.68
CA GLY A 213 31.77 -50.97 -20.82
C GLY A 213 32.22 -49.53 -21.14
N GLU A 214 32.94 -49.35 -22.24
CA GLU A 214 33.04 -48.03 -22.88
C GLU A 214 31.67 -47.67 -23.46
N MET A 215 31.06 -46.60 -22.93
CA MET A 215 29.88 -45.99 -23.54
C MET A 215 30.23 -44.55 -23.88
N GLN A 216 30.33 -44.26 -25.18
CA GLN A 216 30.65 -42.93 -25.67
C GLN A 216 29.48 -41.98 -25.39
N CYS A 217 29.75 -40.87 -24.71
CA CYS A 217 28.81 -39.76 -24.61
C CYS A 217 28.64 -39.11 -25.99
N PRO A 218 27.42 -38.68 -26.38
CA PRO A 218 27.24 -37.85 -27.57
C PRO A 218 27.96 -36.52 -27.39
N GLU A 219 28.83 -36.17 -28.35
CA GLU A 219 29.30 -34.80 -28.52
C GLU A 219 28.16 -33.92 -29.10
N ASP A 220 28.31 -32.60 -29.01
CA ASP A 220 27.41 -31.57 -29.58
C ASP A 220 26.06 -31.26 -28.89
N THR A 221 26.08 -31.08 -27.55
CA THR A 221 25.32 -29.97 -26.94
C THR A 221 26.25 -29.11 -26.09
N PRO A 222 26.32 -27.77 -26.29
CA PRO A 222 27.05 -26.91 -25.38
C PRO A 222 26.37 -26.91 -24.01
N ASP A 223 27.09 -27.27 -22.96
CA ASP A 223 26.61 -27.04 -21.59
C ASP A 223 26.25 -25.56 -21.43
N PRO A 224 25.05 -25.23 -20.90
CA PRO A 224 24.67 -23.86 -20.66
C PRO A 224 25.63 -23.23 -19.63
N PRO A 225 25.86 -21.90 -19.70
CA PRO A 225 26.76 -21.20 -18.79
C PRO A 225 26.42 -21.50 -17.32
N PHE A 226 27.45 -21.86 -16.54
CA PHE A 226 27.34 -22.11 -15.10
C PHE A 226 27.61 -20.81 -14.33
N HIS A 227 26.71 -20.46 -13.42
CA HIS A 227 26.67 -19.18 -12.72
C HIS A 227 26.91 -19.36 -11.22
N PRO A 228 28.15 -19.65 -10.78
CA PRO A 228 28.43 -20.08 -9.42
C PRO A 228 28.04 -19.02 -8.37
N GLY A 229 28.33 -17.73 -8.60
CA GLY A 229 28.10 -16.69 -7.59
C GLY A 229 26.65 -16.60 -7.10
N PHE A 230 25.69 -16.45 -8.00
CA PHE A 230 24.27 -16.33 -7.61
C PHE A 230 23.71 -17.61 -6.96
N LEU A 231 24.17 -18.78 -7.39
CA LEU A 231 23.73 -20.06 -6.84
C LEU A 231 24.33 -20.31 -5.44
N ASN A 232 25.61 -19.98 -5.23
CA ASN A 232 26.25 -20.00 -3.91
C ASN A 232 25.56 -19.03 -2.93
N TYR A 233 25.23 -17.81 -3.39
CA TYR A 233 24.43 -16.85 -2.66
C TYR A 233 23.06 -17.43 -2.25
N TYR A 234 22.36 -18.08 -3.19
CA TYR A 234 21.05 -18.68 -2.92
C TYR A 234 21.13 -19.80 -1.88
N ASP A 235 22.13 -20.69 -1.99
CA ASP A 235 22.34 -21.76 -1.02
C ASP A 235 22.66 -21.21 0.37
N ALA A 236 23.42 -20.12 0.45
CA ALA A 236 23.75 -19.45 1.71
C ALA A 236 22.51 -18.79 2.34
N CYS A 237 21.63 -18.19 1.52
CA CYS A 237 20.32 -17.72 1.97
C CYS A 237 19.44 -18.87 2.48
N SER A 238 19.34 -19.96 1.73
CA SER A 238 18.47 -21.09 2.03
C SER A 238 18.90 -21.82 3.31
N GLU A 239 20.18 -22.18 3.41
CA GLU A 239 20.74 -22.84 4.59
C GLU A 239 20.84 -21.90 5.79
N GLY A 240 21.10 -20.61 5.59
CA GLY A 240 21.09 -19.61 6.66
C GLY A 240 19.71 -19.49 7.33
N LEU A 241 18.64 -19.46 6.54
CA LEU A 241 17.27 -19.50 7.06
C LEU A 241 16.94 -20.85 7.71
N ARG A 242 17.31 -21.99 7.08
CA ARG A 242 17.09 -23.36 7.60
C ARG A 242 17.74 -23.56 8.98
N VAL A 243 18.95 -23.02 9.17
CA VAL A 243 19.73 -23.03 10.43
C VAL A 243 19.09 -22.14 11.53
N ALA A 244 18.23 -21.19 11.16
CA ALA A 244 17.44 -20.39 12.11
C ALA A 244 16.09 -21.03 12.45
N SER A 245 15.31 -21.43 11.43
CA SER A 245 14.12 -22.28 11.56
C SER A 245 13.65 -22.79 10.19
N PRO A 246 13.23 -24.07 10.05
CA PRO A 246 12.66 -24.60 8.83
C PRO A 246 11.24 -24.05 8.50
N GLU A 247 10.62 -23.28 9.41
CA GLU A 247 9.31 -22.64 9.17
C GLU A 247 9.41 -21.31 8.38
N LEU A 248 10.61 -20.76 8.21
CA LEU A 248 10.80 -19.54 7.41
C LEU A 248 10.64 -19.86 5.93
N ARG A 249 10.15 -18.90 5.12
CA ARG A 249 9.88 -19.09 3.69
C ARG A 249 10.84 -18.29 2.80
N LEU A 250 11.36 -18.90 1.73
CA LEU A 250 12.32 -18.33 0.79
C LEU A 250 11.88 -18.62 -0.65
N GLY A 251 11.97 -17.61 -1.50
CA GLY A 251 11.75 -17.73 -2.94
C GLY A 251 12.63 -16.77 -3.74
N GLY A 252 12.39 -16.74 -5.04
CA GLY A 252 13.14 -15.97 -6.03
C GLY A 252 12.77 -16.43 -7.44
N PRO A 253 13.45 -15.97 -8.50
CA PRO A 253 14.54 -14.99 -8.53
C PRO A 253 14.10 -13.53 -8.47
N ALA A 254 12.79 -13.24 -8.56
CA ALA A 254 12.24 -11.88 -8.71
C ALA A 254 12.76 -11.15 -9.98
N ASP A 255 12.59 -11.77 -11.15
CA ASP A 255 12.96 -11.21 -12.46
C ASP A 255 11.91 -11.53 -13.55
N SER A 256 12.09 -10.97 -14.73
CA SER A 256 11.28 -11.13 -15.94
C SER A 256 11.11 -12.58 -16.44
N PHE A 257 12.02 -13.52 -16.19
CA PHE A 257 12.06 -14.82 -16.89
C PHE A 257 11.91 -14.66 -18.41
N ARG A 258 12.81 -13.90 -19.05
CA ARG A 258 12.82 -13.76 -20.51
C ARG A 258 13.25 -15.09 -21.13
N GLU A 259 12.70 -15.42 -22.30
CA GLU A 259 12.98 -16.70 -22.96
C GLU A 259 14.50 -16.97 -23.08
N PRO A 260 14.97 -18.20 -22.78
CA PRO A 260 16.38 -18.55 -22.89
C PRO A 260 16.97 -18.14 -24.25
N PRO A 261 18.19 -17.57 -24.30
CA PRO A 261 19.16 -17.44 -23.20
C PRO A 261 19.08 -16.12 -22.41
N LYS A 262 17.97 -15.35 -22.46
CA LYS A 262 17.94 -13.94 -22.01
C LYS A 262 17.87 -13.68 -20.50
N SER A 263 17.44 -14.65 -19.70
CA SER A 263 17.38 -14.56 -18.22
C SER A 263 18.15 -15.73 -17.59
N PRO A 264 19.47 -15.80 -17.78
CA PRO A 264 20.28 -16.96 -17.42
C PRO A 264 20.30 -17.26 -15.91
N LEU A 265 20.34 -16.26 -15.05
CA LEU A 265 20.33 -16.45 -13.59
C LEU A 265 18.97 -16.93 -13.11
N SER A 266 17.87 -16.41 -13.67
CA SER A 266 16.51 -16.87 -13.34
C SER A 266 16.27 -18.33 -13.69
N TRP A 267 16.57 -18.74 -14.93
CA TRP A 267 16.42 -20.13 -15.37
C TRP A 267 17.46 -21.06 -14.73
N GLY A 268 18.66 -20.53 -14.45
CA GLY A 268 19.71 -21.21 -13.71
C GLY A 268 19.29 -21.55 -12.28
N LEU A 269 18.64 -20.61 -11.57
CA LEU A 269 18.14 -20.84 -10.21
C LEU A 269 17.10 -21.96 -10.16
N LEU A 270 16.13 -21.98 -11.08
CA LEU A 270 15.13 -23.06 -11.12
C LEU A 270 15.79 -24.43 -11.39
N ARG A 271 16.73 -24.50 -12.33
CA ARG A 271 17.50 -25.72 -12.59
C ARG A 271 18.32 -26.16 -11.38
N HIS A 272 18.95 -25.23 -10.68
CA HIS A 272 19.72 -25.52 -9.47
C HIS A 272 18.84 -26.02 -8.32
N CYS A 273 17.68 -25.41 -8.11
CA CYS A 273 16.73 -25.86 -7.09
C CYS A 273 16.14 -27.24 -7.43
N ALA A 274 15.92 -27.56 -8.70
CA ALA A 274 15.37 -28.87 -9.12
C ALA A 274 16.44 -29.98 -9.13
N HIS A 275 17.60 -29.73 -9.73
CA HIS A 275 18.60 -30.75 -10.10
C HIS A 275 20.06 -30.34 -9.78
N GLY A 276 20.27 -29.20 -9.14
CA GLY A 276 21.59 -28.72 -8.72
C GLY A 276 22.12 -29.44 -7.49
N THR A 277 23.30 -29.03 -7.02
CA THR A 277 23.92 -29.57 -5.80
C THR A 277 24.11 -28.45 -4.79
N ASN A 278 23.53 -28.58 -3.60
CA ASN A 278 23.66 -27.59 -2.54
C ASN A 278 25.13 -27.43 -2.12
N PHE A 279 25.63 -26.19 -2.14
CA PHE A 279 27.01 -25.83 -1.83
C PHE A 279 27.50 -26.31 -0.44
N PHE A 280 26.61 -26.34 0.55
CA PHE A 280 26.94 -26.67 1.94
C PHE A 280 26.72 -28.14 2.30
N THR A 281 25.63 -28.74 1.82
CA THR A 281 25.23 -30.10 2.21
C THR A 281 25.66 -31.16 1.21
N GLY A 282 25.90 -30.79 -0.06
CA GLY A 282 26.10 -31.74 -1.15
C GLY A 282 24.83 -32.51 -1.55
N GLU A 283 23.67 -32.17 -0.99
CA GLU A 283 22.37 -32.75 -1.36
C GLU A 283 21.99 -32.31 -2.78
N GLN A 284 21.26 -33.18 -3.50
CA GLN A 284 20.69 -32.89 -4.81
C GLN A 284 19.35 -32.15 -4.66
N GLY A 285 19.20 -31.07 -5.42
CA GLY A 285 18.09 -30.14 -5.29
C GLY A 285 18.23 -29.19 -4.10
N VAL A 286 17.58 -28.03 -4.18
CA VAL A 286 17.57 -27.00 -3.14
C VAL A 286 16.15 -26.51 -2.96
N ARG A 287 15.76 -26.30 -1.70
CA ARG A 287 14.49 -25.72 -1.30
C ARG A 287 14.18 -24.43 -2.07
N LEU A 288 12.96 -24.34 -2.59
CA LEU A 288 12.37 -23.16 -3.23
C LEU A 288 10.86 -23.12 -2.89
N ASP A 289 10.45 -22.27 -1.95
CA ASP A 289 9.10 -22.29 -1.38
C ASP A 289 8.06 -21.51 -2.21
N PHE A 290 8.54 -20.61 -3.07
CA PHE A 290 7.75 -19.87 -4.06
C PHE A 290 8.66 -19.37 -5.20
N ILE A 291 8.07 -19.12 -6.37
CA ILE A 291 8.75 -18.49 -7.51
C ILE A 291 8.18 -17.10 -7.72
N SER A 292 9.04 -16.08 -7.67
CA SER A 292 8.70 -14.67 -7.95
C SER A 292 9.18 -14.25 -9.34
N LEU A 293 8.32 -13.53 -10.06
CA LEU A 293 8.57 -13.04 -11.41
C LEU A 293 8.06 -11.61 -11.58
N HIS A 294 8.70 -10.82 -12.44
CA HIS A 294 8.29 -9.45 -12.72
C HIS A 294 7.71 -9.35 -14.14
N ARG A 295 6.38 -9.29 -14.25
CA ARG A 295 5.71 -9.04 -15.54
C ARG A 295 4.86 -7.79 -15.51
N LYS A 296 5.24 -6.84 -16.36
CA LYS A 296 4.66 -5.48 -16.44
C LYS A 296 3.90 -5.29 -17.76
N GLY A 297 2.86 -4.47 -17.74
CA GLY A 297 1.84 -4.42 -18.78
C GLY A 297 2.15 -3.60 -20.04
N SER A 298 3.24 -2.82 -20.06
CA SER A 298 3.58 -1.90 -21.16
C SER A 298 2.43 -0.95 -21.58
N GLY A 299 1.57 -0.58 -20.62
CA GLY A 299 0.38 0.25 -20.81
C GLY A 299 -0.93 -0.51 -21.04
N SER A 300 -0.87 -1.84 -21.17
CA SER A 300 -2.00 -2.77 -21.29
C SER A 300 -2.22 -3.54 -19.98
N SER A 301 -3.47 -3.76 -19.59
CA SER A 301 -3.83 -4.56 -18.41
C SER A 301 -3.62 -6.06 -18.65
N ILE A 302 -4.19 -6.60 -19.73
CA ILE A 302 -4.20 -8.03 -20.02
C ILE A 302 -2.81 -8.57 -20.38
N ALA A 303 -1.93 -7.72 -20.94
CA ALA A 303 -0.57 -8.10 -21.29
C ALA A 303 0.27 -8.55 -20.08
N ILE A 304 -0.09 -8.16 -18.85
CA ILE A 304 0.53 -8.72 -17.63
C ILE A 304 0.22 -10.22 -17.57
N LEU A 305 -1.06 -10.55 -17.56
CA LEU A 305 -1.56 -11.92 -17.43
C LEU A 305 -1.15 -12.83 -18.60
N GLU A 306 -1.13 -12.30 -19.82
CA GLU A 306 -0.68 -13.04 -21.01
C GLU A 306 0.81 -13.43 -20.92
N GLN A 307 1.66 -12.51 -20.44
CA GLN A 307 3.08 -12.80 -20.22
C GLN A 307 3.31 -13.77 -19.06
N GLU A 308 2.56 -13.62 -17.96
CA GLU A 308 2.60 -14.59 -16.85
C GLU A 308 2.25 -15.99 -17.35
N ALA A 309 1.12 -16.16 -18.06
CA ALA A 309 0.66 -17.46 -18.54
C ALA A 309 1.70 -18.19 -19.41
N VAL A 310 2.46 -17.44 -20.24
CA VAL A 310 3.59 -17.99 -21.01
C VAL A 310 4.71 -18.48 -20.09
N VAL A 311 5.13 -17.67 -19.11
CA VAL A 311 6.19 -18.06 -18.16
C VAL A 311 5.78 -19.25 -17.29
N LEU A 312 4.55 -19.26 -16.76
CA LEU A 312 4.02 -20.40 -16.00
C LEU A 312 4.02 -21.69 -16.85
N GLY A 313 3.61 -21.61 -18.11
CA GLY A 313 3.65 -22.73 -19.04
C GLY A 313 5.08 -23.25 -19.29
N GLN A 314 6.05 -22.35 -19.44
CA GLN A 314 7.47 -22.71 -19.59
C GLN A 314 8.04 -23.35 -18.31
N ILE A 315 7.74 -22.81 -17.12
CA ILE A 315 8.16 -23.39 -15.84
C ILE A 315 7.58 -24.81 -15.67
N GLN A 316 6.28 -25.00 -15.92
CA GLN A 316 5.62 -26.31 -15.81
C GLN A 316 6.15 -27.35 -16.80
N GLN A 317 6.64 -26.93 -17.97
CA GLN A 317 7.24 -27.81 -18.97
C GLN A 317 8.71 -28.18 -18.65
N LEU A 318 9.49 -27.23 -18.13
CA LEU A 318 10.92 -27.42 -17.87
C LEU A 318 11.21 -28.01 -16.48
N PHE A 319 10.35 -27.73 -15.49
CA PHE A 319 10.53 -28.10 -14.08
C PHE A 319 9.21 -28.65 -13.51
N PRO A 320 8.77 -29.85 -13.92
CA PRO A 320 7.53 -30.47 -13.45
C PRO A 320 7.52 -30.75 -11.93
N GLU A 321 8.66 -30.68 -11.26
CA GLU A 321 8.80 -30.72 -9.80
C GLU A 321 8.15 -29.49 -9.12
N PHE A 322 8.19 -28.33 -9.77
CA PHE A 322 7.59 -27.08 -9.27
C PHE A 322 6.12 -26.90 -9.67
N LYS A 323 5.46 -27.95 -10.18
CA LYS A 323 4.05 -27.94 -10.61
C LYS A 323 3.02 -27.54 -9.55
N ASP A 324 3.43 -27.41 -8.28
CA ASP A 324 2.60 -27.03 -7.13
C ASP A 324 3.19 -25.82 -6.36
N THR A 325 4.36 -25.31 -6.79
CA THR A 325 5.07 -24.19 -6.16
C THR A 325 4.30 -22.88 -6.36
N PRO A 326 4.01 -22.11 -5.29
CA PRO A 326 3.39 -20.79 -5.38
C PRO A 326 4.08 -19.86 -6.39
N ILE A 327 3.31 -19.20 -7.25
CA ILE A 327 3.80 -18.18 -8.18
C ILE A 327 3.36 -16.80 -7.70
N TYR A 328 4.30 -15.86 -7.64
CA TYR A 328 4.08 -14.46 -7.29
C TYR A 328 4.44 -13.56 -8.49
N ASN A 329 3.66 -12.53 -8.77
CA ASN A 329 4.12 -11.37 -9.54
C ASN A 329 4.21 -10.15 -8.62
N ASP A 330 5.38 -9.98 -8.04
CA ASP A 330 5.71 -9.05 -6.98
C ASP A 330 6.14 -7.66 -7.47
N GLU A 331 6.10 -7.44 -8.79
CA GLU A 331 6.04 -6.11 -9.40
C GLU A 331 5.15 -6.05 -10.66
N ALA A 332 3.86 -6.39 -10.50
CA ALA A 332 2.84 -6.53 -11.54
C ALA A 332 2.30 -5.18 -12.07
N ASP A 333 3.20 -4.28 -12.49
CA ASP A 333 2.86 -2.90 -12.79
C ASP A 333 2.28 -2.69 -14.20
N PRO A 334 1.35 -1.73 -14.40
CA PRO A 334 0.90 -1.40 -15.75
C PRO A 334 2.00 -0.85 -16.68
N LEU A 335 3.05 -0.22 -16.14
CA LEU A 335 4.18 0.31 -16.91
C LEU A 335 5.44 0.39 -16.03
N VAL A 336 6.58 -0.02 -16.59
CA VAL A 336 7.93 0.09 -16.01
C VAL A 336 8.33 1.55 -15.75
N GLY A 337 9.40 1.75 -14.95
CA GLY A 337 9.96 3.06 -14.64
C GLY A 337 9.03 3.91 -13.78
N TRP A 338 9.05 3.70 -12.46
CA TRP A 338 8.15 4.36 -11.51
C TRP A 338 8.28 5.91 -11.51
N LEU A 339 9.50 6.42 -11.75
CA LEU A 339 9.83 7.85 -11.83
C LEU A 339 9.20 8.58 -13.03
N LEU A 340 8.85 7.86 -14.10
CA LEU A 340 8.37 8.46 -15.35
C LEU A 340 7.03 9.19 -15.11
N PRO A 341 6.94 10.51 -15.37
CA PRO A 341 5.70 11.26 -15.15
C PRO A 341 4.65 10.88 -16.19
N GLN A 342 3.57 10.27 -15.72
CA GLN A 342 2.42 9.85 -16.53
C GLN A 342 1.14 10.48 -15.97
N PRO A 343 0.30 11.17 -16.79
CA PRO A 343 -0.94 11.78 -16.30
C PRO A 343 -1.90 10.78 -15.66
N TRP A 344 -2.01 9.56 -16.20
CA TRP A 344 -2.90 8.51 -15.70
C TRP A 344 -2.49 7.95 -14.33
N ARG A 345 -1.20 8.01 -13.96
CA ARG A 345 -0.68 7.59 -12.63
C ARG A 345 -1.16 8.50 -11.48
N ALA A 346 -1.77 9.66 -11.80
CA ALA A 346 -2.16 10.67 -10.84
C ALA A 346 -3.56 10.51 -10.22
N ASP A 347 -4.46 9.81 -10.90
CA ASP A 347 -5.90 9.88 -10.62
C ASP A 347 -6.61 8.51 -10.72
N VAL A 348 -7.92 8.50 -10.90
CA VAL A 348 -8.75 7.28 -10.94
C VAL A 348 -8.42 6.41 -12.16
N THR A 349 -7.69 6.91 -13.16
CA THR A 349 -7.25 6.09 -14.30
C THR A 349 -6.36 4.93 -13.83
N TYR A 350 -5.31 5.21 -13.07
CA TYR A 350 -4.47 4.16 -12.46
C TYR A 350 -5.26 3.33 -11.44
N ALA A 351 -6.11 3.95 -10.63
CA ALA A 351 -6.92 3.24 -9.63
C ALA A 351 -7.84 2.17 -10.26
N ALA A 352 -8.56 2.53 -11.33
CA ALA A 352 -9.45 1.61 -12.04
C ALA A 352 -8.68 0.56 -12.87
N LEU A 353 -7.49 0.90 -13.36
CA LEU A 353 -6.57 -0.05 -14.00
C LEU A 353 -6.06 -1.11 -13.01
N VAL A 354 -5.65 -0.75 -11.79
CA VAL A 354 -5.24 -1.73 -10.76
C VAL A 354 -6.38 -2.71 -10.43
N VAL A 355 -7.60 -2.20 -10.25
CA VAL A 355 -8.79 -3.06 -10.02
C VAL A 355 -9.07 -3.96 -11.23
N LYS A 356 -8.94 -3.45 -12.46
CA LYS A 356 -9.11 -4.25 -13.69
C LYS A 356 -8.09 -5.39 -13.78
N VAL A 357 -6.82 -5.11 -13.50
CA VAL A 357 -5.75 -6.14 -13.46
C VAL A 357 -6.10 -7.21 -12.43
N ILE A 358 -6.45 -6.83 -11.20
CA ILE A 358 -6.83 -7.79 -10.14
C ILE A 358 -8.07 -8.62 -10.55
N ALA A 359 -9.05 -8.01 -11.20
CA ALA A 359 -10.24 -8.71 -11.70
C ALA A 359 -9.91 -9.70 -12.83
N GLN A 360 -8.99 -9.36 -13.74
CA GLN A 360 -8.49 -10.28 -14.75
C GLN A 360 -7.81 -11.49 -14.11
N HIS A 361 -6.88 -11.28 -13.17
CA HIS A 361 -6.19 -12.38 -12.49
C HIS A 361 -7.17 -13.27 -11.71
N GLN A 362 -8.12 -12.69 -10.97
CA GLN A 362 -9.11 -13.50 -10.25
C GLN A 362 -10.02 -14.29 -11.21
N ASN A 363 -10.57 -13.65 -12.24
CA ASN A 363 -11.62 -14.25 -13.07
C ASN A 363 -11.08 -15.15 -14.20
N LEU A 364 -9.86 -14.92 -14.67
CA LEU A 364 -9.26 -15.63 -15.81
C LEU A 364 -8.14 -16.60 -15.40
N LEU A 365 -7.45 -16.37 -14.27
CA LEU A 365 -6.32 -17.19 -13.81
C LEU A 365 -6.63 -17.96 -12.52
N VAL A 366 -6.88 -17.28 -11.40
CA VAL A 366 -7.08 -17.89 -10.08
C VAL A 366 -8.40 -18.69 -10.01
N ALA A 367 -9.40 -18.29 -10.80
CA ALA A 367 -10.63 -19.05 -10.98
C ALA A 367 -10.47 -20.34 -11.83
N ASN A 368 -9.31 -20.55 -12.46
CA ASN A 368 -9.01 -21.80 -13.18
C ASN A 368 -8.15 -22.73 -12.29
N ALA A 369 -8.57 -23.99 -12.19
CA ALA A 369 -7.91 -24.98 -11.34
C ALA A 369 -6.48 -25.31 -11.79
N SER A 370 -6.19 -25.22 -13.10
CA SER A 370 -4.84 -25.48 -13.64
C SER A 370 -3.79 -24.43 -13.26
N THR A 371 -4.21 -23.28 -12.75
CA THR A 371 -3.35 -22.13 -12.40
C THR A 371 -3.54 -21.69 -10.95
N ALA A 372 -4.02 -22.60 -10.10
CA ALA A 372 -4.27 -22.37 -8.68
C ALA A 372 -3.01 -22.03 -7.85
N GLN A 373 -1.79 -22.16 -8.41
CA GLN A 373 -0.54 -21.74 -7.77
C GLN A 373 -0.35 -20.23 -7.68
N TYR A 374 -1.03 -19.41 -8.47
CA TYR A 374 -0.84 -17.96 -8.39
C TYR A 374 -1.34 -17.44 -7.02
N LYS A 375 -0.44 -16.92 -6.18
CA LYS A 375 -0.71 -16.58 -4.78
C LYS A 375 -0.55 -15.11 -4.41
N LEU A 376 0.24 -14.34 -5.16
CA LEU A 376 0.56 -12.95 -4.82
C LEU A 376 0.66 -12.09 -6.08
N LEU A 377 0.07 -10.89 -6.02
CA LEU A 377 0.25 -9.80 -6.97
C LEU A 377 0.61 -8.56 -6.16
N SER A 378 1.73 -7.90 -6.48
CA SER A 378 2.13 -6.65 -5.85
C SER A 378 2.13 -5.53 -6.89
N ASN A 379 1.66 -4.34 -6.50
CA ASN A 379 1.90 -3.14 -7.30
C ASN A 379 3.04 -2.38 -6.64
N ASP A 380 4.16 -2.22 -7.34
CA ASP A 380 5.38 -1.67 -6.76
C ASP A 380 5.29 -0.13 -6.77
N ASN A 381 4.60 0.42 -5.76
CA ASN A 381 4.12 1.79 -5.77
C ASN A 381 4.17 2.51 -4.41
N ALA A 382 4.89 1.99 -3.43
CA ALA A 382 5.12 2.69 -2.15
C ALA A 382 6.22 3.76 -2.22
N PHE A 383 6.78 4.06 -3.40
CA PHE A 383 7.77 5.14 -3.56
C PHE A 383 7.23 6.51 -3.13
N LEU A 384 8.16 7.35 -2.66
CA LEU A 384 7.92 8.77 -2.40
C LEU A 384 8.15 9.60 -3.66
N SER A 385 7.12 10.33 -4.11
CA SER A 385 7.22 11.16 -5.32
C SER A 385 8.21 12.33 -5.16
N TYR A 386 8.82 12.77 -6.26
CA TYR A 386 9.72 13.92 -6.33
C TYR A 386 9.10 15.12 -7.07
N HIS A 387 9.58 16.32 -6.73
CA HIS A 387 9.30 17.54 -7.52
C HIS A 387 9.92 17.41 -8.93
N PRO A 388 9.29 17.91 -10.01
CA PRO A 388 8.02 18.65 -10.09
C PRO A 388 6.79 17.76 -10.31
N HIS A 389 6.85 16.47 -9.95
CA HIS A 389 5.89 15.44 -10.35
C HIS A 389 5.17 14.75 -9.17
N PRO A 390 4.61 15.48 -8.18
CA PRO A 390 4.08 14.89 -6.94
C PRO A 390 2.96 13.87 -7.18
N PHE A 391 2.16 14.04 -8.25
CA PHE A 391 1.07 13.12 -8.57
C PHE A 391 1.39 12.12 -9.69
N SER A 392 2.20 12.48 -10.68
CA SER A 392 2.32 11.73 -11.95
C SER A 392 3.30 10.55 -11.92
N GLN A 393 3.96 10.29 -10.79
CA GLN A 393 4.82 9.11 -10.60
C GLN A 393 4.02 7.91 -10.07
N ARG A 394 4.59 6.69 -10.16
CA ARG A 394 3.93 5.45 -9.71
C ARG A 394 4.00 5.31 -8.19
N THR A 395 3.14 6.08 -7.51
CA THR A 395 3.12 6.21 -6.05
C THR A 395 1.71 6.01 -5.48
N LEU A 396 1.59 5.52 -4.24
CA LEU A 396 0.36 5.47 -3.46
C LEU A 396 -0.01 6.85 -2.88
N THR A 397 1.01 7.65 -2.53
CA THR A 397 0.86 9.00 -1.98
C THR A 397 1.47 10.05 -2.90
N ALA A 398 0.98 11.29 -2.84
CA ALA A 398 1.61 12.44 -3.49
C ALA A 398 2.32 13.28 -2.44
N ARG A 399 3.65 13.35 -2.51
CA ARG A 399 4.51 14.07 -1.56
C ARG A 399 4.70 15.53 -1.94
N PHE A 400 4.52 16.42 -0.96
CA PHE A 400 4.84 17.83 -1.01
C PHE A 400 5.84 18.19 0.09
N GLN A 401 7.04 18.62 -0.31
CA GLN A 401 8.06 19.17 0.58
C GLN A 401 7.84 20.69 0.66
N VAL A 402 7.21 21.14 1.74
CA VAL A 402 6.71 22.51 1.92
C VAL A 402 7.83 23.37 2.53
N ASN A 403 8.79 23.72 1.68
CA ASN A 403 10.08 24.30 2.09
C ASN A 403 10.00 25.79 2.47
N ASN A 404 8.85 26.44 2.28
CA ASN A 404 8.62 27.85 2.65
C ASN A 404 8.12 28.05 4.09
N THR A 405 8.00 26.98 4.91
CA THR A 405 7.74 27.10 6.35
C THR A 405 9.03 27.07 7.18
N ARG A 406 8.93 27.42 8.48
CA ARG A 406 10.03 27.32 9.44
C ARG A 406 9.58 26.53 10.68
N PRO A 407 10.09 25.31 10.91
CA PRO A 407 10.92 24.53 9.99
C PRO A 407 10.16 24.17 8.68
N PRO A 408 10.89 23.79 7.60
CA PRO A 408 10.31 23.05 6.49
C PRO A 408 9.56 21.81 6.98
N HIS A 409 8.52 21.39 6.26
CA HIS A 409 7.77 20.19 6.62
C HIS A 409 7.27 19.43 5.39
N VAL A 410 6.83 18.18 5.60
CA VAL A 410 6.32 17.31 4.54
C VAL A 410 4.83 17.08 4.74
N GLN A 411 4.11 17.07 3.61
CA GLN A 411 2.70 16.76 3.53
C GLN A 411 2.52 15.66 2.48
N LEU A 412 1.76 14.63 2.81
CA LEU A 412 1.31 13.63 1.86
C LEU A 412 -0.17 13.86 1.52
N LEU A 413 -0.58 13.39 0.35
CA LEU A 413 -1.97 13.25 -0.06
C LEU A 413 -2.21 11.82 -0.54
N ARG A 414 -3.35 11.23 -0.17
CA ARG A 414 -3.75 9.89 -0.61
C ARG A 414 -4.19 9.97 -2.07
N LYS A 415 -3.51 9.24 -2.97
CA LYS A 415 -3.91 9.19 -4.38
C LYS A 415 -5.06 8.18 -4.56
N PRO A 416 -5.89 8.31 -5.61
CA PRO A 416 -7.06 7.43 -5.77
C PRO A 416 -6.73 5.93 -5.86
N VAL A 417 -5.53 5.55 -6.29
CA VAL A 417 -5.06 4.16 -6.27
C VAL A 417 -5.01 3.58 -4.85
N LEU A 418 -4.54 4.33 -3.86
CA LEU A 418 -4.54 3.90 -2.45
C LEU A 418 -5.97 3.83 -1.89
N THR A 419 -6.85 4.76 -2.29
CA THR A 419 -8.29 4.68 -1.95
C THR A 419 -8.95 3.44 -2.57
N ALA A 420 -8.56 3.04 -3.79
CA ALA A 420 -9.08 1.82 -4.43
C ALA A 420 -8.62 0.53 -3.73
N MET A 421 -7.42 0.49 -3.12
CA MET A 421 -7.02 -0.62 -2.24
C MET A 421 -7.98 -0.77 -1.04
N GLY A 422 -8.46 0.35 -0.50
CA GLY A 422 -9.51 0.36 0.53
C GLY A 422 -10.88 -0.15 0.05
N LEU A 423 -11.22 0.03 -1.24
CA LEU A 423 -12.42 -0.58 -1.82
C LEU A 423 -12.25 -2.09 -2.02
N LEU A 424 -11.07 -2.53 -2.49
CA LEU A 424 -10.74 -3.95 -2.64
C LEU A 424 -10.71 -4.69 -1.29
N ALA A 425 -10.32 -4.03 -0.20
CA ALA A 425 -10.31 -4.61 1.16
C ALA A 425 -11.72 -4.96 1.69
N LEU A 426 -12.78 -4.37 1.12
CA LEU A 426 -14.17 -4.71 1.42
C LEU A 426 -14.65 -6.00 0.73
N LEU A 427 -13.87 -6.59 -0.18
CA LEU A 427 -14.16 -7.94 -0.67
C LEU A 427 -13.98 -8.96 0.46
N ASP A 428 -14.89 -9.93 0.52
CA ASP A 428 -14.95 -10.98 1.55
C ASP A 428 -14.55 -12.35 0.97
N GLY A 429 -14.50 -13.38 1.83
CA GLY A 429 -13.79 -14.64 1.57
C GLY A 429 -14.40 -15.58 0.52
N GLU A 430 -15.62 -15.34 0.03
CA GLU A 430 -16.24 -16.16 -1.01
C GLU A 430 -16.51 -15.35 -2.29
N GLN A 431 -16.08 -15.83 -3.45
CA GLN A 431 -16.42 -15.24 -4.74
C GLN A 431 -17.86 -15.63 -5.13
N LEU A 432 -18.69 -14.64 -5.46
CA LEU A 432 -20.03 -14.84 -5.99
C LEU A 432 -20.01 -15.05 -7.51
N TRP A 433 -21.02 -15.75 -8.04
CA TRP A 433 -21.28 -15.77 -9.46
C TRP A 433 -21.65 -14.37 -9.97
N ALA A 434 -20.97 -13.92 -11.01
CA ALA A 434 -21.24 -12.67 -11.69
C ALA A 434 -21.05 -12.82 -13.21
N GLU A 435 -21.81 -12.03 -13.96
CA GLU A 435 -21.80 -11.99 -15.43
C GLU A 435 -21.91 -10.54 -15.88
N VAL A 436 -21.03 -10.11 -16.79
CA VAL A 436 -21.19 -8.85 -17.51
C VAL A 436 -21.63 -9.17 -18.94
N SER A 437 -22.61 -8.44 -19.46
CA SER A 437 -23.06 -8.60 -20.84
C SER A 437 -23.46 -7.28 -21.48
N ARG A 438 -23.43 -7.21 -22.81
CA ARG A 438 -23.85 -6.05 -23.59
C ARG A 438 -24.46 -6.52 -24.90
N ALA A 439 -25.65 -6.01 -25.24
CA ALA A 439 -26.41 -6.42 -26.43
C ALA A 439 -26.62 -7.95 -26.56
N GLY A 440 -26.62 -8.69 -25.43
CA GLY A 440 -26.74 -10.15 -25.39
C GLY A 440 -25.41 -10.91 -25.43
N ALA A 441 -24.30 -10.28 -25.82
CA ALA A 441 -22.97 -10.88 -25.73
C ALA A 441 -22.44 -10.82 -24.28
N VAL A 442 -21.91 -11.94 -23.78
CA VAL A 442 -21.21 -12.00 -22.49
C VAL A 442 -19.80 -11.43 -22.67
N LEU A 443 -19.37 -10.61 -21.72
CA LEU A 443 -18.06 -9.96 -21.68
C LEU A 443 -17.31 -10.46 -20.44
N ASP A 444 -16.06 -10.86 -20.64
CA ASP A 444 -15.14 -11.25 -19.57
C ASP A 444 -14.40 -10.04 -18.97
N SER A 445 -13.41 -10.29 -18.12
CA SER A 445 -12.59 -9.21 -17.52
C SER A 445 -11.54 -8.59 -18.47
N ASN A 446 -11.39 -9.10 -19.71
CA ASN A 446 -10.57 -8.46 -20.74
C ASN A 446 -11.25 -7.22 -21.37
N HIS A 447 -12.46 -6.88 -20.92
CA HIS A 447 -13.22 -5.75 -21.42
C HIS A 447 -13.08 -4.49 -20.55
N THR A 448 -13.56 -3.35 -21.07
CA THR A 448 -13.47 -2.05 -20.38
C THR A 448 -14.40 -1.92 -19.18
N VAL A 449 -15.43 -2.75 -19.08
CA VAL A 449 -16.31 -2.87 -17.91
C VAL A 449 -16.24 -4.30 -17.40
N GLY A 450 -15.99 -4.46 -16.10
CA GLY A 450 -15.98 -5.75 -15.43
C GLY A 450 -16.37 -5.65 -13.97
N VAL A 451 -16.37 -6.78 -13.27
CA VAL A 451 -16.86 -6.89 -11.89
C VAL A 451 -16.08 -7.93 -11.08
N LEU A 452 -15.87 -7.62 -9.81
CA LEU A 452 -15.63 -8.61 -8.76
C LEU A 452 -16.79 -8.57 -7.76
N ALA A 453 -17.30 -9.74 -7.40
CA ALA A 453 -18.37 -9.88 -6.44
C ALA A 453 -17.98 -10.91 -5.38
N SER A 454 -18.27 -10.60 -4.12
CA SER A 454 -17.97 -11.47 -2.99
C SER A 454 -19.07 -11.46 -1.95
N ALA A 455 -19.11 -12.51 -1.13
CA ALA A 455 -19.98 -12.62 0.04
C ALA A 455 -19.20 -13.03 1.28
N HIS A 456 -19.81 -12.73 2.43
CA HIS A 456 -19.36 -13.18 3.74
C HIS A 456 -20.39 -14.09 4.40
N ARG A 457 -19.94 -15.21 4.95
CA ARG A 457 -20.76 -16.04 5.84
C ARG A 457 -20.46 -15.63 7.29
N PRO A 458 -21.47 -15.29 8.11
CA PRO A 458 -21.24 -14.79 9.46
C PRO A 458 -20.55 -15.84 10.35
N GLU A 459 -19.47 -15.45 11.02
CA GLU A 459 -18.71 -16.28 11.94
C GLU A 459 -19.13 -16.00 13.40
N GLY A 460 -20.36 -16.40 13.75
CA GLY A 460 -20.93 -16.22 15.10
C GLY A 460 -21.99 -15.11 15.19
N PRO A 461 -22.42 -14.73 16.41
CA PRO A 461 -23.57 -13.85 16.61
C PRO A 461 -23.29 -12.36 16.37
N ASP A 462 -22.07 -11.89 16.67
CA ASP A 462 -21.66 -10.48 16.54
C ASP A 462 -21.24 -10.10 15.10
N ASP A 463 -21.40 -11.02 14.17
CA ASP A 463 -21.08 -10.87 12.76
C ASP A 463 -22.32 -11.16 11.90
N ALA A 464 -22.34 -10.63 10.68
CA ALA A 464 -23.53 -10.65 9.83
C ALA A 464 -23.17 -10.91 8.37
N TRP A 465 -24.13 -11.46 7.62
CA TRP A 465 -23.98 -11.67 6.19
C TRP A 465 -23.70 -10.35 5.45
N ARG A 466 -22.76 -10.39 4.50
CA ARG A 466 -22.37 -9.26 3.65
C ARG A 466 -22.28 -9.70 2.20
N ALA A 467 -22.46 -8.75 1.28
CA ALA A 467 -21.97 -8.89 -0.09
C ALA A 467 -21.39 -7.58 -0.61
N THR A 468 -20.24 -7.69 -1.29
CA THR A 468 -19.53 -6.57 -1.90
C THR A 468 -19.44 -6.81 -3.41
N VAL A 469 -19.96 -5.87 -4.20
CA VAL A 469 -19.88 -5.86 -5.66
C VAL A 469 -19.09 -4.64 -6.11
N LEU A 470 -17.88 -4.87 -6.62
CA LEU A 470 -16.98 -3.84 -7.15
C LEU A 470 -16.99 -3.89 -8.68
N VAL A 471 -17.60 -2.89 -9.31
CA VAL A 471 -17.63 -2.69 -10.76
C VAL A 471 -16.54 -1.68 -11.14
N TYR A 472 -15.77 -1.98 -12.18
CA TYR A 472 -14.81 -1.05 -12.76
C TYR A 472 -15.23 -0.62 -14.18
N ALA A 473 -14.85 0.60 -14.54
CA ALA A 473 -14.81 1.09 -15.91
C ALA A 473 -13.39 1.61 -16.19
N SER A 474 -12.62 0.92 -17.03
CA SER A 474 -11.21 1.23 -17.32
C SER A 474 -10.80 0.85 -18.75
N ASP A 475 -10.28 1.83 -19.51
CA ASP A 475 -9.62 1.64 -20.81
C ASP A 475 -8.10 1.73 -20.66
N ASP A 476 -7.61 0.99 -19.66
CA ASP A 476 -6.24 0.92 -19.20
C ASP A 476 -5.64 2.30 -18.89
N THR A 477 -4.62 2.72 -19.63
CA THR A 477 -3.92 4.01 -19.43
C THR A 477 -4.67 5.20 -20.04
N ARG A 478 -5.82 4.98 -20.70
CA ARG A 478 -6.61 6.02 -21.38
C ARG A 478 -7.84 6.42 -20.56
N ALA A 479 -8.03 7.72 -20.42
CA ALA A 479 -9.23 8.33 -19.86
C ALA A 479 -10.09 8.95 -20.96
N HIS A 480 -11.42 8.89 -20.81
CA HIS A 480 -12.40 9.38 -21.76
C HIS A 480 -13.39 10.33 -21.04
N PRO A 481 -13.00 11.59 -20.74
CA PRO A 481 -13.71 12.46 -19.80
C PRO A 481 -15.19 12.71 -20.13
N ASP A 482 -15.54 12.68 -21.42
CA ASP A 482 -16.87 12.99 -21.94
C ASP A 482 -17.72 11.75 -22.19
N ARG A 483 -17.14 10.55 -22.14
CA ARG A 483 -17.88 9.30 -22.24
C ARG A 483 -18.65 9.02 -20.94
N ARG A 484 -19.89 8.58 -21.08
CA ARG A 484 -20.68 7.95 -20.01
C ARG A 484 -21.01 6.54 -20.44
N VAL A 485 -20.77 5.59 -19.55
CA VAL A 485 -21.03 4.18 -19.77
C VAL A 485 -22.28 3.84 -18.97
N PRO A 486 -23.46 3.70 -19.59
CA PRO A 486 -24.66 3.30 -18.89
C PRO A 486 -24.53 1.83 -18.44
N VAL A 487 -24.71 1.59 -17.14
CA VAL A 487 -24.63 0.27 -16.53
C VAL A 487 -25.93 -0.04 -15.79
N THR A 488 -26.41 -1.27 -15.89
CA THR A 488 -27.48 -1.82 -15.05
C THR A 488 -26.90 -2.90 -14.17
N VAL A 489 -26.77 -2.64 -12.87
CA VAL A 489 -26.33 -3.63 -11.88
C VAL A 489 -27.57 -4.33 -11.31
N ARG A 490 -27.67 -5.65 -11.47
CA ARG A 490 -28.73 -6.49 -10.89
C ARG A 490 -28.11 -7.48 -9.90
N LEU A 491 -28.33 -7.23 -8.61
CA LEU A 491 -28.01 -8.17 -7.55
C LEU A 491 -29.26 -9.00 -7.23
N LEU A 492 -29.11 -10.32 -7.27
CA LEU A 492 -30.16 -11.32 -7.07
C LEU A 492 -29.76 -12.24 -5.91
N GLY A 493 -30.71 -13.03 -5.40
CA GLY A 493 -30.41 -14.11 -4.45
C GLY A 493 -29.92 -13.65 -3.08
N VAL A 494 -30.15 -12.39 -2.69
CA VAL A 494 -29.73 -11.90 -1.37
C VAL A 494 -30.53 -12.62 -0.28
N PRO A 495 -29.87 -13.32 0.67
CA PRO A 495 -30.56 -14.06 1.71
C PRO A 495 -31.32 -13.12 2.65
N ALA A 496 -32.39 -13.60 3.26
CA ALA A 496 -33.11 -12.84 4.29
C ALA A 496 -32.20 -12.63 5.50
N GLY A 497 -32.17 -11.41 6.03
CA GLY A 497 -31.34 -11.03 7.17
C GLY A 497 -31.89 -9.81 7.91
N PRO A 498 -31.53 -9.63 9.20
CA PRO A 498 -32.01 -8.50 10.00
C PRO A 498 -31.48 -7.18 9.43
N GLY A 499 -32.36 -6.18 9.29
CA GLY A 499 -31.97 -4.80 8.98
C GLY A 499 -31.10 -4.63 7.73
N LEU A 500 -31.33 -5.44 6.68
CA LEU A 500 -30.55 -5.37 5.43
C LEU A 500 -30.53 -3.96 4.85
N VAL A 501 -29.34 -3.43 4.64
CA VAL A 501 -29.08 -2.14 3.98
C VAL A 501 -28.07 -2.28 2.86
N TYR A 502 -28.10 -1.34 1.92
CA TYR A 502 -27.03 -1.15 0.96
C TYR A 502 -26.49 0.28 0.95
N THR A 503 -25.20 0.42 0.64
CA THR A 503 -24.51 1.69 0.42
C THR A 503 -23.71 1.60 -0.89
N THR A 504 -23.43 2.73 -1.52
CA THR A 504 -22.60 2.82 -2.72
C THR A 504 -21.44 3.76 -2.49
N ARG A 505 -20.23 3.36 -2.90
CA ARG A 505 -19.02 4.21 -2.92
C ARG A 505 -18.55 4.36 -4.37
N TYR A 506 -18.33 5.59 -4.82
CA TYR A 506 -17.99 5.91 -6.22
C TYR A 506 -16.72 6.75 -6.33
N LEU A 507 -15.84 6.41 -7.28
CA LEU A 507 -14.65 7.18 -7.64
C LEU A 507 -14.67 7.53 -9.13
N ASP A 508 -14.43 8.79 -9.47
CA ASP A 508 -14.06 9.22 -10.83
C ASP A 508 -13.12 10.44 -10.81
N ASN A 509 -12.58 10.80 -11.99
CA ASN A 509 -11.69 11.95 -12.15
C ASN A 509 -12.37 13.33 -11.99
N ARG A 510 -13.71 13.40 -11.88
CA ARG A 510 -14.48 14.64 -11.72
C ARG A 510 -14.81 14.94 -10.25
N LEU A 511 -14.87 13.93 -9.40
CA LEU A 511 -15.30 14.02 -8.01
C LEU A 511 -14.16 13.68 -7.03
N CYS A 512 -13.32 12.68 -7.37
CA CYS A 512 -12.39 12.04 -6.43
C CYS A 512 -10.94 12.08 -6.95
N SER A 513 -10.45 13.27 -7.31
CA SER A 513 -9.08 13.48 -7.80
C SER A 513 -8.40 14.68 -7.12
N PRO A 514 -7.53 14.45 -6.12
CA PRO A 514 -6.75 15.51 -5.49
C PRO A 514 -5.83 16.23 -6.48
N GLN A 515 -5.35 15.53 -7.52
CA GLN A 515 -4.57 16.12 -8.61
C GLN A 515 -5.37 17.17 -9.39
N ARG A 516 -6.68 16.94 -9.59
CA ARG A 516 -7.55 17.92 -10.27
C ARG A 516 -7.70 19.19 -9.45
N GLU A 517 -7.87 19.07 -8.14
CA GLU A 517 -7.97 20.23 -7.25
C GLU A 517 -6.63 20.97 -7.11
N TRP A 518 -5.50 20.24 -7.09
CA TRP A 518 -4.15 20.81 -7.22
C TRP A 518 -3.97 21.61 -8.52
N ARG A 519 -4.42 21.07 -9.66
CA ARG A 519 -4.39 21.76 -10.96
C ARG A 519 -5.27 23.01 -10.96
N ARG A 520 -6.47 22.94 -10.39
CA ARG A 520 -7.39 24.09 -10.24
C ARG A 520 -6.80 25.19 -9.36
N ALA A 521 -6.02 24.83 -8.35
CA ALA A 521 -5.29 25.77 -7.51
C ALA A 521 -4.04 26.40 -8.18
N GLY A 522 -3.79 26.11 -9.47
CA GLY A 522 -2.64 26.65 -10.21
C GLY A 522 -1.36 25.82 -10.10
N ARG A 523 -1.45 24.55 -9.68
CA ARG A 523 -0.31 23.64 -9.43
C ARG A 523 0.74 24.22 -8.46
N PRO A 524 0.35 24.71 -7.27
CA PRO A 524 1.31 25.28 -6.32
C PRO A 524 2.36 24.25 -5.90
N ALA A 525 3.64 24.64 -5.95
CA ALA A 525 4.75 23.82 -5.47
C ALA A 525 4.74 23.70 -3.94
N PHE A 526 4.32 24.77 -3.24
CA PHE A 526 4.14 24.82 -1.79
C PHE A 526 2.68 25.21 -1.49
N PRO A 527 1.74 24.24 -1.45
CA PRO A 527 0.34 24.53 -1.21
C PRO A 527 0.10 25.13 0.19
N SER A 528 -0.85 26.05 0.31
CA SER A 528 -1.31 26.54 1.62
C SER A 528 -2.10 25.47 2.37
N ALA A 529 -2.27 25.63 3.69
CA ALA A 529 -3.11 24.74 4.50
C ALA A 529 -4.56 24.64 3.97
N GLU A 530 -5.09 25.72 3.38
CA GLU A 530 -6.40 25.69 2.74
C GLU A 530 -6.39 24.93 1.41
N GLN A 531 -5.35 25.10 0.59
CA GLN A 531 -5.19 24.31 -0.64
C GLN A 531 -5.04 22.81 -0.32
N PHE A 532 -4.32 22.45 0.75
CA PHE A 532 -4.28 21.07 1.23
C PHE A 532 -5.66 20.56 1.67
N ARG A 533 -6.45 21.34 2.41
CA ARG A 533 -7.84 20.97 2.76
C ARG A 533 -8.70 20.73 1.52
N ARG A 534 -8.62 21.60 0.50
CA ARG A 534 -9.35 21.44 -0.77
C ARG A 534 -8.92 20.20 -1.55
N MET A 535 -7.63 19.86 -1.56
CA MET A 535 -7.13 18.62 -2.19
C MET A 535 -7.55 17.36 -1.41
N ARG A 536 -7.52 17.40 -0.07
CA ARG A 536 -7.92 16.29 0.81
C ARG A 536 -9.41 15.95 0.70
N ALA A 537 -10.26 16.96 0.51
CA ALA A 537 -11.69 16.78 0.28
C ALA A 537 -12.03 15.95 -0.99
N ALA A 538 -11.05 15.64 -1.84
CA ALA A 538 -11.20 14.79 -3.03
C ALA A 538 -10.46 13.44 -2.94
N GLU A 539 -9.93 13.04 -1.76
CA GLU A 539 -9.24 11.76 -1.55
C GLU A 539 -10.20 10.56 -1.41
N ASP A 540 -11.39 10.81 -0.86
CA ASP A 540 -12.39 9.80 -0.52
C ASP A 540 -13.44 9.58 -1.61
N PRO A 541 -14.04 8.37 -1.67
CA PRO A 541 -15.10 8.09 -2.62
C PRO A 541 -16.39 8.82 -2.23
N VAL A 542 -17.17 9.23 -3.23
CA VAL A 542 -18.53 9.71 -3.00
C VAL A 542 -19.37 8.56 -2.46
N ALA A 543 -19.73 8.64 -1.18
CA ALA A 543 -20.51 7.64 -0.47
C ALA A 543 -21.98 8.03 -0.38
N ALA A 544 -22.88 7.11 -0.70
CA ALA A 544 -24.31 7.26 -0.40
C ALA A 544 -24.61 6.76 1.02
N ALA A 545 -25.46 7.49 1.76
CA ALA A 545 -25.98 7.03 3.03
C ALA A 545 -26.67 5.65 2.90
N PRO A 546 -26.58 4.76 3.90
CA PRO A 546 -27.21 3.44 3.86
C PRO A 546 -28.71 3.53 3.58
N ARG A 547 -29.21 2.71 2.65
CA ARG A 547 -30.62 2.61 2.29
C ARG A 547 -31.16 1.22 2.61
N PRO A 548 -32.41 1.07 3.09
CA PRO A 548 -33.03 -0.23 3.25
C PRO A 548 -32.97 -1.05 1.96
N PHE A 549 -32.64 -2.34 2.07
CA PHE A 549 -32.61 -3.23 0.93
C PHE A 549 -34.04 -3.59 0.48
N PRO A 550 -34.33 -3.65 -0.84
CA PRO A 550 -35.70 -3.92 -1.31
C PRO A 550 -36.23 -5.30 -0.90
N VAL A 551 -37.53 -5.36 -0.63
CA VAL A 551 -38.24 -6.61 -0.31
C VAL A 551 -38.12 -7.59 -1.49
N GLY A 552 -37.89 -8.86 -1.19
CA GLY A 552 -37.77 -9.93 -2.19
C GLY A 552 -36.33 -10.26 -2.64
N GLY A 553 -35.30 -9.79 -1.93
CA GLY A 553 -33.92 -10.27 -2.11
C GLY A 553 -33.26 -9.84 -3.43
N ARG A 554 -33.72 -8.74 -4.03
CA ARG A 554 -33.26 -8.24 -5.34
C ARG A 554 -33.03 -6.72 -5.29
N LEU A 555 -31.90 -6.28 -5.85
CA LEU A 555 -31.58 -4.86 -6.03
C LEU A 555 -31.23 -4.60 -7.50
N THR A 556 -31.75 -3.51 -8.06
CA THR A 556 -31.38 -3.05 -9.41
C THR A 556 -31.00 -1.58 -9.36
N LEU A 557 -29.75 -1.28 -9.74
CA LEU A 557 -29.22 0.07 -9.88
C LEU A 557 -28.95 0.36 -11.36
N ARG A 558 -29.11 1.61 -11.78
CA ARG A 558 -28.82 2.07 -13.16
C ARG A 558 -27.86 3.28 -13.16
N PRO A 559 -26.62 3.13 -12.68
CA PRO A 559 -25.64 4.21 -12.71
C PRO A 559 -25.14 4.50 -14.13
N GLU A 560 -24.82 5.78 -14.39
CA GLU A 560 -23.97 6.17 -15.51
C GLU A 560 -22.54 6.34 -15.02
N LEU A 561 -21.64 5.47 -15.47
CA LEU A 561 -20.25 5.47 -15.03
C LEU A 561 -19.39 6.35 -15.95
N ALA A 562 -18.54 7.22 -15.37
CA ALA A 562 -17.43 7.82 -16.11
C ALA A 562 -16.38 6.77 -16.51
N LEU A 563 -15.55 7.09 -17.49
CA LEU A 563 -14.41 6.27 -17.90
C LEU A 563 -13.12 7.09 -17.75
N PRO A 564 -12.29 6.87 -16.72
CA PRO A 564 -12.35 5.79 -15.73
C PRO A 564 -13.36 6.05 -14.59
N SER A 565 -13.82 4.97 -13.97
CA SER A 565 -14.43 5.02 -12.63
C SER A 565 -14.45 3.67 -11.90
N LEU A 566 -14.72 3.72 -10.60
CA LEU A 566 -15.01 2.56 -9.75
C LEU A 566 -16.33 2.77 -9.01
N LEU A 567 -17.16 1.73 -8.97
CA LEU A 567 -18.39 1.69 -8.19
C LEU A 567 -18.41 0.45 -7.31
N LEU A 568 -18.42 0.64 -5.99
CA LEU A 568 -18.62 -0.42 -5.01
C LEU A 568 -20.04 -0.33 -4.44
N VAL A 569 -20.79 -1.42 -4.55
CA VAL A 569 -22.08 -1.63 -3.87
C VAL A 569 -21.82 -2.59 -2.70
N HIS A 570 -22.05 -2.13 -1.47
CA HIS A 570 -21.89 -2.94 -0.27
C HIS A 570 -23.27 -3.19 0.34
N VAL A 571 -23.63 -4.46 0.53
CA VAL A 571 -24.87 -4.90 1.17
C VAL A 571 -24.52 -5.56 2.49
N CYS A 572 -25.19 -5.15 3.56
CA CYS A 572 -24.92 -5.60 4.92
C CYS A 572 -26.24 -5.99 5.60
N ALA A 573 -26.29 -7.18 6.18
CA ALA A 573 -27.19 -7.45 7.29
C ALA A 573 -26.66 -6.77 8.57
N ARG A 574 -27.56 -6.49 9.52
CA ARG A 574 -27.23 -5.85 10.79
C ARG A 574 -26.68 -6.89 11.78
N PRO A 575 -25.44 -6.74 12.30
CA PRO A 575 -24.94 -7.58 13.40
C PRO A 575 -25.73 -7.38 14.70
N SER A 576 -25.64 -8.35 15.62
CA SER A 576 -26.31 -8.24 16.93
C SER A 576 -25.67 -7.16 17.82
N GLY A 577 -24.34 -7.12 17.89
CA GLY A 577 -23.56 -6.11 18.59
C GLY A 577 -23.23 -4.85 17.75
N PRO A 578 -22.82 -3.75 18.39
CA PRO A 578 -22.16 -2.64 17.72
C PRO A 578 -20.74 -3.04 17.26
N PRO A 579 -20.10 -2.28 16.34
CA PRO A 579 -18.70 -2.50 15.99
C PRO A 579 -17.79 -2.39 17.22
N GLY A 580 -16.70 -3.16 17.22
CA GLY A 580 -15.73 -3.16 18.32
C GLY A 580 -14.83 -1.92 18.37
N GLN A 581 -13.95 -1.87 19.36
CA GLN A 581 -13.15 -0.68 19.68
C GLN A 581 -11.98 -0.47 18.70
N VAL A 582 -11.80 0.78 18.27
CA VAL A 582 -10.57 1.25 17.61
C VAL A 582 -9.36 1.16 18.57
N THR A 583 -8.22 0.65 18.09
CA THR A 583 -6.99 0.49 18.88
C THR A 583 -5.83 1.30 18.30
N ARG A 584 -4.71 1.38 19.05
CA ARG A 584 -3.43 1.95 18.59
C ARG A 584 -3.48 3.40 18.05
N LEU A 585 -4.44 4.21 18.54
CA LEU A 585 -4.53 5.62 18.17
C LEU A 585 -3.23 6.35 18.50
N ARG A 586 -2.64 7.00 17.50
CA ARG A 586 -1.38 7.75 17.60
C ARG A 586 -1.44 9.04 16.80
N VAL A 587 -0.71 10.05 17.27
CA VAL A 587 -0.68 11.42 16.74
C VAL A 587 0.68 11.69 16.12
N LEU A 588 0.70 12.07 14.85
CA LEU A 588 1.91 12.39 14.09
C LEU A 588 1.92 13.91 13.80
N PRO A 589 2.85 14.71 14.34
CA PRO A 589 2.90 16.15 14.10
C PRO A 589 3.34 16.45 12.66
N LEU A 590 2.58 17.26 11.92
CA LEU A 590 2.92 17.63 10.54
C LEU A 590 3.64 18.99 10.49
N THR A 591 3.03 20.00 11.10
CA THR A 591 3.58 21.36 11.24
C THR A 591 2.79 22.13 12.31
N ARG A 592 3.11 23.40 12.56
CA ARG A 592 2.39 24.22 13.53
C ARG A 592 0.88 24.27 13.19
N GLY A 593 0.06 23.75 14.11
CA GLY A 593 -1.39 23.68 13.96
C GLY A 593 -1.90 22.58 13.03
N GLN A 594 -1.06 21.63 12.60
CA GLN A 594 -1.46 20.47 11.80
C GLN A 594 -0.88 19.17 12.35
N LEU A 595 -1.73 18.17 12.53
CA LEU A 595 -1.36 16.82 12.96
C LEU A 595 -2.10 15.77 12.11
N ALA A 596 -1.59 14.55 12.11
CA ALA A 596 -2.20 13.38 11.50
C ALA A 596 -2.55 12.33 12.57
N LEU A 597 -3.75 11.78 12.51
CA LEU A 597 -4.23 10.70 13.36
C LEU A 597 -4.20 9.38 12.60
N VAL A 598 -3.59 8.37 13.22
CA VAL A 598 -3.51 6.99 12.74
C VAL A 598 -4.05 6.07 13.83
N TRP A 599 -4.77 5.02 13.47
CA TRP A 599 -5.28 4.01 14.38
C TRP A 599 -5.44 2.68 13.64
N SER A 600 -5.74 1.63 14.39
CA SER A 600 -6.01 0.29 13.86
C SER A 600 -7.49 -0.08 14.00
N ASP A 601 -7.99 -0.83 13.03
CA ASP A 601 -9.31 -1.45 13.01
C ASP A 601 -9.29 -2.94 13.42
N GLU A 602 -8.15 -3.45 13.92
CA GLU A 602 -7.93 -4.88 14.23
C GLU A 602 -8.96 -5.52 15.19
N ARG A 603 -9.71 -4.70 15.95
CA ARG A 603 -10.77 -5.14 16.87
C ARG A 603 -12.16 -4.58 16.54
N VAL A 604 -12.34 -3.92 15.39
CA VAL A 604 -13.65 -3.37 14.96
C VAL A 604 -14.59 -4.48 14.48
N GLY A 605 -14.02 -5.56 13.94
CA GLY A 605 -14.74 -6.78 13.54
C GLY A 605 -15.48 -6.64 12.22
N THR A 606 -16.61 -5.92 12.22
CA THR A 606 -17.46 -5.79 11.02
C THR A 606 -16.90 -4.81 9.98
N LYS A 607 -17.03 -5.15 8.70
CA LYS A 607 -16.76 -4.24 7.57
C LYS A 607 -17.93 -3.27 7.29
N CYS A 608 -19.08 -3.47 7.94
CA CYS A 608 -20.32 -2.71 7.70
C CYS A 608 -20.35 -1.34 8.40
N VAL A 609 -19.24 -0.60 8.34
CA VAL A 609 -19.05 0.64 9.08
C VAL A 609 -19.37 1.86 8.20
N PRO A 610 -20.26 2.78 8.63
CA PRO A 610 -20.54 4.01 7.90
C PRO A 610 -19.35 4.97 7.99
N VAL A 611 -18.89 5.47 6.86
CA VAL A 611 -17.82 6.48 6.80
C VAL A 611 -18.44 7.86 6.85
N ASP A 612 -18.70 8.37 8.05
CA ASP A 612 -19.02 9.78 8.26
C ASP A 612 -18.29 10.31 9.52
N ILE A 613 -17.09 10.84 9.33
CA ILE A 613 -16.29 11.45 10.39
C ILE A 613 -16.55 12.97 10.36
N ARG A 614 -17.70 13.39 10.90
CA ARG A 614 -18.06 14.82 10.97
C ARG A 614 -17.71 15.51 12.28
N ASP A 615 -17.38 14.77 13.32
CA ASP A 615 -17.03 15.38 14.61
C ASP A 615 -15.99 14.51 15.35
N PRO A 616 -14.69 14.85 15.35
CA PRO A 616 -13.71 14.12 16.15
C PRO A 616 -14.07 14.31 17.63
N PHE A 617 -14.52 13.22 18.26
CA PHE A 617 -14.97 13.18 19.66
C PHE A 617 -13.85 13.59 20.64
N LEU A 618 -13.69 14.90 20.82
CA LEU A 618 -13.13 15.49 22.02
C LEU A 618 -14.26 15.57 23.07
N PRO A 619 -13.99 15.25 24.35
CA PRO A 619 -15.04 15.13 25.36
C PRO A 619 -15.82 16.44 25.50
N ARG A 620 -17.16 16.35 25.45
CA ARG A 620 -18.06 17.50 25.65
C ARG A 620 -17.82 18.11 27.04
N TRP A 621 -17.20 19.28 27.08
CA TRP A 621 -17.15 20.09 28.29
C TRP A 621 -18.56 20.62 28.60
N PRO A 622 -19.05 20.50 29.85
CA PRO A 622 -20.39 20.99 30.20
C PRO A 622 -20.43 22.52 30.14
N GLY A 623 -21.19 23.08 29.18
CA GLY A 623 -21.47 24.53 29.12
C GLY A 623 -21.60 25.17 27.74
N VAL A 624 -21.34 24.47 26.62
CA VAL A 624 -21.36 25.07 25.26
C VAL A 624 -22.49 24.46 24.41
N GLN A 625 -23.26 25.31 23.72
CA GLN A 625 -24.38 24.89 22.86
C GLN A 625 -23.95 24.54 21.41
N PRO A 626 -24.74 23.74 20.67
CA PRO A 626 -24.40 23.32 19.31
C PRO A 626 -24.43 24.51 18.34
N GLY A 627 -23.33 24.73 17.60
CA GLY A 627 -23.22 25.81 16.60
C GLY A 627 -21.94 26.64 16.65
N GLN A 628 -21.04 26.42 17.61
CA GLN A 628 -19.76 27.17 17.74
C GLN A 628 -18.48 26.33 17.48
N GLN A 629 -18.60 25.10 16.97
CA GLN A 629 -17.46 24.21 16.70
C GLN A 629 -16.69 24.56 15.41
N GLU A 630 -15.99 25.70 15.39
CA GLU A 630 -14.84 25.92 14.47
C GLU A 630 -13.55 26.37 15.19
N ALA A 631 -13.57 26.47 16.53
CA ALA A 631 -12.42 26.91 17.32
C ALA A 631 -12.26 26.12 18.62
N VAL A 632 -11.28 25.20 18.66
CA VAL A 632 -10.80 24.60 19.92
C VAL A 632 -9.77 25.55 20.53
N ASN A 633 -10.21 26.39 21.47
CA ASN A 633 -9.32 27.28 22.21
C ASN A 633 -8.56 26.49 23.30
N VAL A 634 -7.35 26.02 22.98
CA VAL A 634 -6.45 25.43 23.99
C VAL A 634 -5.80 26.56 24.77
N GLN A 635 -6.33 26.87 25.96
CA GLN A 635 -5.64 27.77 26.89
C GLN A 635 -4.25 27.18 27.24
N PRO A 636 -3.19 28.00 27.30
CA PRO A 636 -1.89 27.54 27.77
C PRO A 636 -2.03 27.09 29.23
N LEU A 637 -1.49 25.90 29.53
CA LEU A 637 -1.33 25.47 30.92
C LEU A 637 -0.33 26.42 31.60
N HIS A 638 -0.85 27.41 32.34
CA HIS A 638 -0.03 28.14 33.30
C HIS A 638 0.34 27.18 34.42
N ILE A 639 1.50 26.53 34.28
CA ILE A 639 2.21 25.94 35.41
C ILE A 639 2.70 27.11 36.27
N GLN A 640 1.82 27.60 37.15
CA GLN A 640 2.30 28.37 38.29
C GLN A 640 3.11 27.41 39.18
N PRO A 641 4.37 27.75 39.53
CA PRO A 641 5.08 26.98 40.54
C PRO A 641 4.36 27.17 41.88
N ARG A 642 3.65 26.12 42.34
CA ARG A 642 3.19 26.05 43.72
C ARG A 642 4.40 25.83 44.62
N CYS A 643 5.07 26.92 44.98
CA CYS A 643 5.98 26.93 46.12
C CYS A 643 5.19 26.55 47.37
N THR A 644 5.46 25.38 47.92
CA THR A 644 4.94 24.96 49.22
C THR A 644 5.59 25.79 50.32
N HIS A 645 4.94 26.88 50.73
CA HIS A 645 5.33 27.61 51.93
C HIS A 645 5.04 26.77 53.17
N SER A 646 6.03 26.00 53.62
CA SER A 646 6.09 25.53 55.00
C SER A 646 6.43 26.72 55.91
N HIS A 647 5.48 27.16 56.71
CA HIS A 647 5.76 28.13 57.77
C HIS A 647 6.72 27.53 58.81
N ARG A 648 7.96 28.01 58.83
CA ARG A 648 8.76 28.13 60.06
C ARG A 648 9.36 29.54 60.11
N PRO A 649 9.19 30.29 61.22
CA PRO A 649 9.72 31.65 61.33
C PRO A 649 11.19 31.63 61.74
N GLY A 650 12.01 32.49 61.13
CA GLY A 650 13.38 32.74 61.57
C GLY A 650 14.30 33.30 60.49
N PHE A 651 14.78 34.51 60.72
CA PHE A 651 15.93 35.18 60.06
C PHE A 651 15.85 35.54 58.57
N SER A 652 15.78 36.86 58.35
CA SER A 652 16.39 37.59 57.23
C SER A 652 17.53 38.45 57.79
N PRO A 653 18.34 39.13 56.96
CA PRO A 653 19.11 38.63 55.82
C PRO A 653 20.60 39.02 55.96
N LEU A 654 21.49 38.60 55.06
CA LEU A 654 22.76 39.32 54.85
C LEU A 654 23.30 39.16 53.42
N CYS A 655 23.84 40.26 52.90
CA CYS A 655 24.27 40.44 51.52
C CYS A 655 25.76 40.10 51.32
N ALA A 656 26.14 39.72 50.09
CA ALA A 656 27.46 40.00 49.53
C ALA A 656 27.37 40.09 48.00
N GLY A 657 28.19 40.96 47.40
CA GLY A 657 28.08 41.38 45.99
C GLY A 657 29.26 40.97 45.08
N PRO A 658 29.65 41.80 44.08
CA PRO A 658 30.15 41.39 42.76
C PRO A 658 31.69 41.67 42.62
N PRO A 659 32.34 41.97 41.44
CA PRO A 659 31.95 41.99 40.01
C PRO A 659 33.02 41.46 39.00
N THR A 660 32.80 41.64 37.67
CA THR A 660 33.72 42.19 36.61
C THR A 660 33.16 41.88 35.19
N TYR A 661 32.90 42.83 34.26
CA TYR A 661 33.78 43.62 33.35
C TYR A 661 34.44 42.76 32.24
N LEU A 662 34.51 43.09 30.93
CA LEU A 662 34.21 44.26 30.04
C LEU A 662 33.47 43.74 28.76
N ALA A 663 32.95 44.50 27.77
CA ALA A 663 32.80 45.94 27.45
C ALA A 663 31.33 46.15 26.91
N GLY A 664 30.90 47.08 26.05
CA GLY A 664 31.43 48.28 25.36
C GLY A 664 30.28 48.93 24.53
N GLY A 665 30.06 50.25 24.63
CA GLY A 665 28.89 50.96 24.02
C GLY A 665 29.18 51.64 22.66
N PRO A 666 28.39 52.65 22.19
CA PRO A 666 27.35 53.40 22.92
C PRO A 666 26.01 53.72 22.20
N ARG A 667 24.98 53.99 23.02
CA ARG A 667 23.91 55.02 22.92
C ARG A 667 23.38 55.50 21.56
N ALA A 668 22.05 55.44 21.43
CA ALA A 668 21.22 56.57 21.00
C ALA A 668 19.95 56.62 21.86
N SER A 669 19.44 57.83 22.16
CA SER A 669 18.41 58.08 23.18
C SER A 669 17.09 58.58 22.61
N GLY A 670 15.96 58.09 23.13
CA GLY A 670 14.64 58.68 22.91
C GLY A 670 13.66 58.26 24.00
N ARG A 671 13.28 59.19 24.89
CA ARG A 671 12.14 59.01 25.80
C ARG A 671 10.91 59.63 25.15
N GLY A 672 9.83 58.86 25.04
CA GLY A 672 8.49 59.35 24.71
C GLY A 672 7.47 58.69 25.64
N TRP A 673 6.66 59.48 26.34
CA TRP A 673 5.68 58.99 27.30
C TRP A 673 4.34 58.65 26.62
N VAL A 674 3.79 57.49 26.98
CA VAL A 674 2.37 57.16 27.18
C VAL A 674 1.34 57.79 26.22
N GLN A 675 0.77 56.95 25.35
CA GLN A 675 -0.69 56.87 25.23
C GLN A 675 -1.12 55.41 25.07
N GLY A 676 -2.14 55.00 25.83
CA GLY A 676 -2.56 53.61 25.91
C GLY A 676 -3.51 53.22 24.79
N HIS A 677 -3.22 52.11 24.12
CA HIS A 677 -4.22 51.34 23.39
C HIS A 677 -4.12 49.87 23.83
N GLU A 678 -5.18 49.35 24.45
CA GLU A 678 -5.35 47.90 24.64
C GLU A 678 -5.49 47.22 23.27
N LEU A 679 -4.39 46.74 22.69
CA LEU A 679 -4.45 45.75 21.63
C LEU A 679 -4.72 44.38 22.25
N LYS A 680 -6.00 44.08 22.50
CA LYS A 680 -6.49 42.73 22.80
C LYS A 680 -6.31 41.83 21.58
N ALA A 681 -5.12 41.27 21.43
CA ALA A 681 -4.82 40.25 20.45
C ALA A 681 -5.42 38.89 20.88
N THR A 682 -6.74 38.75 20.76
CA THR A 682 -7.44 37.46 20.90
C THR A 682 -7.16 36.57 19.67
N GLY A 683 -5.97 35.97 19.64
CA GLY A 683 -5.56 35.03 18.60
C GLY A 683 -6.10 33.62 18.83
N THR A 684 -7.18 33.26 18.14
CA THR A 684 -7.77 31.92 18.17
C THR A 684 -6.84 30.88 17.54
N LEU A 685 -6.31 29.94 18.33
CA LEU A 685 -5.43 28.88 17.84
C LEU A 685 -6.23 27.69 17.29
N VAL A 686 -6.58 27.71 16.00
CA VAL A 686 -7.31 26.60 15.35
C VAL A 686 -6.37 25.42 15.08
N LEU A 687 -6.55 24.33 15.82
CA LEU A 687 -5.91 23.02 15.59
C LEU A 687 -6.57 22.31 14.40
N GLN A 688 -5.81 22.02 13.35
CA GLN A 688 -6.26 21.23 12.20
C GLN A 688 -5.83 19.77 12.37
N THR A 689 -6.81 18.87 12.29
CA THR A 689 -6.64 17.43 12.41
C THR A 689 -6.77 16.81 11.02
N GLN A 690 -5.76 16.04 10.60
CA GLN A 690 -5.85 15.15 9.46
C GLN A 690 -6.12 13.72 9.95
N LEU A 691 -7.02 13.02 9.28
CA LEU A 691 -7.33 11.62 9.53
C LEU A 691 -6.65 10.79 8.43
N LEU A 692 -5.82 9.81 8.79
CA LEU A 692 -5.07 9.00 7.82
C LEU A 692 -5.75 7.69 7.43
N SER A 693 -6.68 7.18 8.25
CA SER A 693 -7.39 5.92 7.98
C SER A 693 -8.82 6.14 7.49
N LEU A 694 -9.24 5.22 6.61
CA LEU A 694 -10.57 5.09 6.03
C LEU A 694 -11.60 4.45 6.98
N ALA A 695 -11.16 3.90 8.12
CA ALA A 695 -12.08 3.40 9.15
C ALA A 695 -12.76 4.58 9.88
N PRO A 696 -14.02 4.50 10.28
CA PRO A 696 -14.68 5.63 10.92
C PRO A 696 -14.30 5.79 12.40
N THR A 697 -14.35 7.03 12.89
CA THR A 697 -14.05 7.41 14.27
C THR A 697 -15.23 8.05 15.01
N VAL A 698 -16.45 7.97 14.45
CA VAL A 698 -17.67 8.53 15.06
C VAL A 698 -18.81 7.51 15.02
N PHE A 699 -19.43 7.32 16.18
CA PHE A 699 -20.67 6.56 16.32
C PHE A 699 -21.80 7.54 16.64
N GLU A 700 -22.70 7.79 15.69
CA GLU A 700 -24.04 8.17 16.12
C GLU A 700 -24.71 6.92 16.71
N PRO A 701 -25.19 6.95 17.97
CA PRO A 701 -26.20 5.99 18.37
C PRO A 701 -27.39 6.20 17.45
N TRP A 702 -27.87 5.12 16.82
CA TRP A 702 -29.11 5.14 16.04
C TRP A 702 -30.24 5.64 16.93
N THR A 703 -30.55 6.93 16.85
CA THR A 703 -31.50 7.53 17.77
C THR A 703 -32.88 6.99 17.46
N THR A 704 -33.55 6.57 18.53
CA THR A 704 -34.95 6.17 18.55
C THR A 704 -35.82 7.22 17.86
N GLY A 705 -36.91 6.77 17.23
CA GLY A 705 -37.88 7.65 16.58
C GLY A 705 -38.38 8.78 17.49
N PRO A 706 -38.97 9.84 16.90
CA PRO A 706 -39.26 11.09 17.60
C PRO A 706 -40.16 10.85 18.82
N GLY A 707 -39.63 11.05 20.03
CA GLY A 707 -40.44 11.12 21.25
C GLY A 707 -39.95 10.43 22.53
N GLN A 708 -38.72 9.89 22.61
CA GLN A 708 -38.22 9.29 23.86
C GLN A 708 -36.94 9.96 24.39
N ALA A 709 -36.94 10.30 25.69
CA ALA A 709 -35.82 10.92 26.39
C ALA A 709 -34.88 9.84 27.01
N PRO A 710 -33.56 10.07 27.06
CA PRO A 710 -32.61 9.08 27.58
C PRO A 710 -32.61 8.99 29.12
N SER A 711 -32.52 7.76 29.63
CA SER A 711 -32.44 7.45 31.08
C SER A 711 -31.03 7.70 31.65
N PRO A 712 -30.90 8.22 32.89
CA PRO A 712 -29.61 8.60 33.47
C PRO A 712 -28.87 7.44 34.15
N THR A 713 -28.22 6.56 33.37
CA THR A 713 -27.44 5.43 33.92
C THR A 713 -26.05 5.21 33.28
N LEU A 714 -25.36 6.29 32.88
CA LEU A 714 -24.00 6.26 32.30
C LEU A 714 -23.10 7.32 32.93
N CYS A 715 -22.57 7.07 34.13
CA CYS A 715 -21.63 8.01 34.79
C CYS A 715 -20.63 7.35 35.77
N ARG A 716 -20.20 6.09 35.55
CA ARG A 716 -19.16 5.43 36.38
C ARG A 716 -18.29 4.41 35.60
N THR A 717 -17.41 4.89 34.71
CA THR A 717 -16.28 4.08 34.18
C THR A 717 -15.16 4.96 33.57
N TRP A 718 -14.56 5.85 34.37
CA TRP A 718 -13.36 6.62 33.98
C TRP A 718 -12.47 6.98 35.19
N ARG A 719 -11.95 5.95 35.89
CA ARG A 719 -11.01 6.14 37.02
C ARG A 719 -9.86 5.12 37.14
N SER A 720 -9.68 4.21 36.17
CA SER A 720 -8.76 3.07 36.29
C SER A 720 -7.72 2.93 35.15
N LEU A 721 -7.36 4.04 34.49
CA LEU A 721 -6.38 4.06 33.38
C LEU A 721 -5.21 5.03 33.61
N LEU A 722 -4.87 5.30 34.87
CA LEU A 722 -3.57 5.88 35.25
C LEU A 722 -2.78 4.83 36.03
N PRO A 723 -1.73 4.23 35.45
CA PRO A 723 -0.69 3.57 36.23
C PRO A 723 -0.03 4.60 37.15
N GLU A 724 0.19 4.24 38.41
CA GLU A 724 0.85 5.12 39.38
C GLU A 724 2.31 5.40 38.98
N GLY A 725 2.80 6.56 39.41
CA GLY A 725 3.93 7.25 38.81
C GLY A 725 5.24 6.47 38.64
N ARG A 726 5.87 6.71 37.49
CA ARG A 726 7.33 6.85 37.39
C ARG A 726 7.67 8.14 36.68
N GLN A 727 8.48 8.98 37.32
CA GLN A 727 9.08 10.14 36.66
C GLN A 727 10.12 9.64 35.64
N LEU A 728 10.04 10.17 34.42
CA LEU A 728 11.15 10.17 33.47
C LEU A 728 11.51 11.64 33.24
N GLN A 729 12.64 12.07 33.82
CA GLN A 729 13.31 13.28 33.36
C GLN A 729 13.86 12.99 31.96
N ALA A 730 13.54 13.86 31.00
CA ALA A 730 14.21 13.93 29.72
C ALA A 730 14.92 15.28 29.67
N ASP A 731 16.25 15.26 29.79
CA ASP A 731 17.06 16.46 29.71
C ASP A 731 17.01 17.05 28.30
N TRP A 732 16.58 18.30 28.21
CA TRP A 732 16.76 19.13 27.03
C TRP A 732 18.03 19.95 27.19
N GLN A 733 19.14 19.48 26.62
CA GLN A 733 20.34 20.29 26.39
C GLN A 733 20.71 20.32 24.91
N GLY A 734 20.52 21.51 24.33
CA GLY A 734 21.12 22.08 23.11
C GLY A 734 21.65 21.18 21.98
N ALA A 735 20.90 21.18 20.86
CA ALA A 735 21.42 21.53 19.53
C ALA A 735 20.26 22.04 18.66
#